data_AF-A0A848URN7-F1
#
_entry.id   AF-A0A848URN7-F1
#
_cell.length_a   1.000
_cell.length_b   1.000
_cell.length_c   1.000
_cell.angle_alpha   90.00
_cell.angle_beta   90.00
_cell.angle_gamma   90.00
#
_symmetry.space_group_name_H-M   'P 1'
#
loop_
_entity.id
_entity.type
_entity.pdbx_description
1 polymer ?
#
loop_
_entity_poly.entity_id
_entity_poly.type
_entity_poly.pdbx_seq_one_letter_code
_entity_poly.pdbx_strand_id
1 'polypeptide(L)'
;MRKSLLSFIMASMSVFLLAQVKESGFDFEKLQKNPAVKTFSTNSDRETPSLILLNENADITKNTVADFLMDVLSLENQNYSLFEDKKANIKGANEVVVFRAEYNGVKLEHGVYKALIKNNKVFAISLEHYNLALSTGSTAGLTKDQARQYALNHVGADIYVWDEIAEKLAMTVNIAEVQKLQEGYDALFPQGELVYIDNYNTKEGDLTLAYKYNVYASKPLYRADVYVDANTGEILLADAIIKHADEINKKMEEAEAKRNMAYRVTASGDTRYAGTRTFETTLQTFDGDDNPLTPDDTAWSLDGTIDLSAFISDPALQIVLNETRSYDGVGGAPISVGSIPSYSIYDGYARSEEGQTVIEVLDNVWSSDEHWRNRFTELNYPVDNETNNDDVALDAHWGAEIVIRYWADVHGRSSYDNLATKVFNYVHYGDAYDNAFWNGTAMTYGDGSYQGGTNANGSFAPLTSMDVCGHEIGHGVCSATSDLVYARESGAMNEGFSDIWAAAVENYVLTDIDGSLPYDPWGIGEQIDERDGGLAPGSAGSRALRWMDDPKASGDPDTYGGENWIEPECGEPTLANDQCGVHTNSGVLNKWFYLMVEGSGQNFSLGSGKASADDEINDISNAYTVLPIGYDKAEQIAFQGEIMLTPNAKFKEMRDASITVTKALYGDFSNEEIQVTNAWYAVGVGEQYLSPGNNIIFFDADNTNSVSEATIIKGCDESNTFDIEVTAVNVDSPQTITLDFTDSTASAEDYSVSTNSLTFNASGTQSITVSVFNDALVEGSETIVMKFSNDSEVRTHTVVIKDDDYTPSIGNATIELVNESFDTTSMPAGWSTQSPIGLDPNVWKFNGIGVNSAGRAYIENRQTPDAGPNYNQTQFANLLLVTDVIDARGMSNVNISFDWTAGGETDAANEDVLFDYGEFLYSFDGVNFVSLETFVAVTGLESIATGTYDQMLAVLDDTQFQVAWRWYNDSLVGTEYSMTIDNVVVTGLPALVETELASTDSETVKAGNEIYFISDQDAGVMVKIENATADLGCVSVEVTAAGDGGNFTNLPGSYAGKVIAINADGVDAPTASYDVTLYYTYGETAEFADPSALQIIKVEGSTIDEATDSPNNYTIGGAMLLDNSDQQYRSYKGTFTGNSVFGLISLEVLSVEQASNNTFNVYPTIVDNGTVINIVDTKASVETVDIYSVTGRLVQSIEVSSQSNIAIPINQYASGMYFLTINKNKANTYKFIVK
;
A
#
# COMPACT_ATOMS: atom_id res chain seq x y z
N MET A 1 -24.22 62.36 9.14
CA MET A 1 -25.00 61.56 10.11
C MET A 1 -26.28 61.03 9.46
N ARG A 2 -26.22 59.93 8.68
CA ARG A 2 -27.41 59.18 8.22
C ARG A 2 -27.12 57.78 7.63
N LYS A 3 -25.93 57.20 7.92
CA LYS A 3 -25.53 55.83 7.49
C LYS A 3 -25.27 54.86 8.66
N SER A 4 -24.99 55.35 9.87
CA SER A 4 -24.68 54.53 11.06
C SER A 4 -25.93 54.06 11.83
N LEU A 5 -27.02 53.74 11.13
CA LEU A 5 -28.28 53.27 11.73
C LEU A 5 -28.96 52.14 10.94
N LEU A 6 -28.30 51.61 9.90
CA LEU A 6 -28.76 50.46 9.12
C LEU A 6 -27.96 49.20 9.48
N SER A 7 -26.63 49.33 9.61
CA SER A 7 -25.72 48.24 10.02
C SER A 7 -25.95 47.69 11.44
N PHE A 8 -26.83 48.33 12.24
CA PHE A 8 -27.19 47.88 13.58
C PHE A 8 -28.59 47.22 13.63
N ILE A 9 -29.16 46.88 12.47
CA ILE A 9 -30.45 46.17 12.34
C ILE A 9 -30.29 44.83 11.61
N MET A 10 -29.31 44.68 10.70
CA MET A 10 -29.01 43.38 10.08
C MET A 10 -28.23 42.42 10.99
N ALA A 11 -27.59 42.91 12.05
CA ALA A 11 -26.88 42.07 13.04
C ALA A 11 -27.79 41.50 14.15
N SER A 12 -29.11 41.55 13.98
CA SER A 12 -30.09 41.06 14.96
C SER A 12 -31.37 40.52 14.29
N MET A 13 -31.23 39.85 13.15
CA MET A 13 -32.37 39.37 12.35
C MET A 13 -32.22 37.90 11.87
N SER A 14 -31.22 37.18 12.38
CA SER A 14 -31.09 35.72 12.32
C SER A 14 -31.52 35.02 13.62
N VAL A 15 -32.09 35.77 14.57
CA VAL A 15 -32.76 35.26 15.78
C VAL A 15 -34.10 36.00 15.92
N PHE A 16 -35.19 35.27 16.19
CA PHE A 16 -36.59 35.72 16.18
C PHE A 16 -37.20 36.12 14.82
N LEU A 17 -37.59 35.11 14.02
CA LEU A 17 -38.86 35.19 13.27
C LEU A 17 -39.62 33.86 13.18
N LEU A 18 -39.69 33.10 14.28
CA LEU A 18 -40.56 31.92 14.42
C LEU A 18 -41.54 32.11 15.59
N ALA A 19 -42.71 32.67 15.29
CA ALA A 19 -43.78 32.89 16.26
C ALA A 19 -45.16 32.97 15.58
N GLN A 20 -45.89 31.84 15.59
CA GLN A 20 -47.20 31.62 14.95
C GLN A 20 -47.10 31.60 13.39
N VAL A 21 -47.65 30.61 12.68
CA VAL A 21 -48.63 29.57 13.04
C VAL A 21 -47.94 28.25 13.45
N LYS A 22 -48.67 27.32 14.11
CA LYS A 22 -48.15 25.99 14.51
C LYS A 22 -49.05 24.87 13.97
N GLU A 23 -48.74 24.40 12.77
CA GLU A 23 -49.24 23.15 12.18
C GLU A 23 -48.01 22.43 11.54
N SER A 24 -47.86 21.13 11.83
CA SER A 24 -46.91 20.17 11.21
C SER A 24 -45.51 20.65 10.77
N GLY A 25 -44.59 20.90 11.71
CA GLY A 25 -43.15 21.07 11.43
C GLY A 25 -42.27 20.49 12.54
N PHE A 26 -41.02 20.11 12.22
CA PHE A 26 -40.07 19.47 13.15
C PHE A 26 -39.60 20.41 14.27
N ASP A 27 -39.28 19.86 15.45
CA ASP A 27 -38.81 20.65 16.61
C ASP A 27 -37.28 20.55 16.80
N PHE A 28 -36.57 21.37 16.04
CA PHE A 28 -35.11 21.49 16.12
C PHE A 28 -34.58 22.00 17.48
N GLU A 29 -35.43 22.49 18.39
CA GLU A 29 -34.99 23.05 19.68
C GLU A 29 -34.29 21.98 20.55
N LYS A 30 -34.65 20.70 20.40
CA LYS A 30 -34.05 19.59 21.13
C LYS A 30 -32.67 19.21 20.57
N LEU A 31 -32.57 19.10 19.25
CA LEU A 31 -31.31 18.81 18.54
C LEU A 31 -30.27 19.91 18.75
N GLN A 32 -30.66 21.18 18.58
CA GLN A 32 -29.77 22.35 18.73
C GLN A 32 -29.23 22.54 20.16
N LYS A 33 -29.88 21.95 21.17
CA LYS A 33 -29.47 22.05 22.59
C LYS A 33 -28.77 20.80 23.11
N ASN A 34 -28.65 19.73 22.32
CA ASN A 34 -27.99 18.51 22.78
C ASN A 34 -26.46 18.70 22.78
N PRO A 35 -25.76 18.52 23.91
CA PRO A 35 -24.31 18.77 24.00
C PRO A 35 -23.45 17.78 23.18
N ALA A 36 -24.01 16.68 22.68
CA ALA A 36 -23.32 15.77 21.77
C ALA A 36 -23.23 16.33 20.34
N VAL A 37 -24.08 17.27 19.93
CA VAL A 37 -24.14 17.80 18.56
C VAL A 37 -23.16 18.96 18.37
N LYS A 38 -22.33 18.89 17.32
CA LYS A 38 -21.42 19.95 16.84
C LYS A 38 -22.21 20.93 15.97
N THR A 39 -22.85 20.41 14.92
CA THR A 39 -23.73 21.11 13.97
C THR A 39 -24.73 20.12 13.33
N PHE A 40 -25.71 20.61 12.58
CA PHE A 40 -26.58 19.78 11.74
C PHE A 40 -27.00 20.52 10.47
N SER A 41 -27.24 19.77 9.40
CA SER A 41 -27.88 20.22 8.15
C SER A 41 -29.34 19.79 8.11
N THR A 42 -30.12 20.42 7.23
CA THR A 42 -31.55 20.12 7.02
C THR A 42 -31.87 19.96 5.54
N ASN A 43 -32.68 18.97 5.18
CA ASN A 43 -33.32 18.92 3.88
C ASN A 43 -34.50 19.92 3.87
N SER A 44 -34.53 20.79 2.84
CA SER A 44 -35.52 21.86 2.70
C SER A 44 -36.92 21.39 2.30
N ASP A 45 -37.02 20.17 1.79
CA ASP A 45 -38.26 19.64 1.25
C ASP A 45 -39.04 18.85 2.28
N ARG A 46 -38.34 17.96 3.01
CA ARG A 46 -38.84 17.16 4.15
C ARG A 46 -39.02 17.97 5.45
N GLU A 47 -38.41 19.17 5.53
CA GLU A 47 -38.31 20.02 6.74
C GLU A 47 -37.70 19.31 7.98
N THR A 48 -36.78 18.38 7.76
CA THR A 48 -36.09 17.58 8.79
C THR A 48 -34.58 17.79 8.77
N PRO A 49 -33.84 17.33 9.81
CA PRO A 49 -32.40 17.13 9.67
C PRO A 49 -32.08 16.18 8.51
N SER A 50 -30.91 16.36 7.89
CA SER A 50 -30.33 15.48 6.87
C SER A 50 -28.94 14.97 7.23
N LEU A 51 -28.18 15.75 7.99
CA LEU A 51 -26.90 15.36 8.58
C LEU A 51 -26.79 15.92 10.01
N ILE A 52 -26.26 15.12 10.94
CA ILE A 52 -25.93 15.51 12.31
C ILE A 52 -24.45 15.24 12.52
N LEU A 53 -23.66 16.29 12.77
CA LEU A 53 -22.26 16.17 13.16
C LEU A 53 -22.14 16.17 14.68
N LEU A 54 -21.31 15.29 15.22
CA LEU A 54 -21.13 15.14 16.67
C LEU A 54 -19.82 15.77 17.14
N ASN A 55 -19.78 16.15 18.42
CA ASN A 55 -18.57 16.57 19.10
C ASN A 55 -17.73 15.32 19.44
N GLU A 56 -16.41 15.37 19.32
CA GLU A 56 -15.50 14.25 19.63
C GLU A 56 -15.66 13.72 21.07
N ASN A 57 -16.06 14.60 21.98
CA ASN A 57 -16.35 14.31 23.38
C ASN A 57 -17.73 13.68 23.64
N ALA A 58 -18.54 13.45 22.58
CA ALA A 58 -19.76 12.67 22.69
C ALA A 58 -19.45 11.21 23.08
N ASP A 59 -20.33 10.62 23.88
CA ASP A 59 -20.24 9.23 24.35
C ASP A 59 -21.30 8.36 23.63
N ILE A 60 -21.28 8.44 22.29
CA ILE A 60 -22.22 7.75 21.40
C ILE A 60 -21.44 6.68 20.63
N THR A 61 -21.92 5.44 20.70
CA THR A 61 -21.29 4.24 20.14
C THR A 61 -22.30 3.52 19.24
N LYS A 62 -21.85 2.51 18.49
CA LYS A 62 -22.75 1.63 17.69
C LYS A 62 -24.00 1.18 18.46
N ASN A 63 -23.83 0.81 19.74
CA ASN A 63 -24.90 0.28 20.58
C ASN A 63 -25.86 1.33 21.15
N THR A 64 -25.53 2.63 21.08
CA THR A 64 -26.30 3.71 21.71
C THR A 64 -26.83 4.75 20.71
N VAL A 65 -26.50 4.64 19.42
CA VAL A 65 -26.92 5.62 18.41
C VAL A 65 -28.43 5.59 18.11
N ALA A 66 -29.07 4.41 18.20
CA ALA A 66 -30.52 4.30 18.06
C ALA A 66 -31.27 5.00 19.23
N ASP A 67 -30.82 4.80 20.47
CA ASP A 67 -31.36 5.51 21.64
C ASP A 67 -31.17 7.03 21.53
N PHE A 68 -29.99 7.46 21.06
CA PHE A 68 -29.70 8.87 20.79
C PHE A 68 -30.65 9.48 19.75
N LEU A 69 -30.86 8.81 18.62
CA LEU A 69 -31.78 9.25 17.57
C LEU A 69 -33.23 9.32 18.09
N MET A 70 -33.67 8.32 18.87
CA MET A 70 -35.01 8.32 19.48
C MET A 70 -35.24 9.50 20.43
N ASP A 71 -34.22 9.92 21.20
CA ASP A 71 -34.29 11.15 22.01
C ASP A 71 -34.27 12.42 21.15
N VAL A 72 -33.23 12.65 20.33
CA VAL A 72 -33.05 13.96 19.66
C VAL A 72 -34.13 14.25 18.63
N LEU A 73 -34.66 13.23 17.95
CA LEU A 73 -35.79 13.33 17.03
C LEU A 73 -37.16 13.24 17.75
N SER A 74 -37.17 13.10 19.08
CA SER A 74 -38.38 13.07 19.95
C SER A 74 -39.38 11.94 19.64
N LEU A 75 -38.88 10.79 19.23
CA LEU A 75 -39.66 9.68 18.66
C LEU A 75 -40.27 8.74 19.71
N GLU A 76 -39.74 8.73 20.94
CA GLU A 76 -40.14 7.84 22.06
C GLU A 76 -41.65 7.75 22.34
N ASN A 77 -42.42 8.79 21.97
CA ASN A 77 -43.86 8.89 22.23
C ASN A 77 -44.70 8.98 20.94
N GLN A 78 -44.09 8.72 19.77
CA GLN A 78 -44.68 8.94 18.44
C GLN A 78 -45.04 7.62 17.71
N ASN A 79 -44.98 6.46 18.38
CA ASN A 79 -45.13 5.11 17.77
C ASN A 79 -44.08 4.75 16.69
N TYR A 80 -42.93 5.43 16.68
CA TYR A 80 -41.79 5.07 15.86
C TYR A 80 -40.93 4.00 16.55
N SER A 81 -40.19 3.21 15.77
CA SER A 81 -39.10 2.36 16.23
C SER A 81 -37.98 2.29 15.20
N LEU A 82 -36.72 2.31 15.65
CA LEU A 82 -35.53 2.12 14.82
C LEU A 82 -34.95 0.71 15.03
N PHE A 83 -34.44 0.09 13.96
CA PHE A 83 -33.74 -1.19 14.02
C PHE A 83 -32.51 -1.19 13.10
N GLU A 84 -31.44 -1.89 13.51
CA GLU A 84 -30.20 -2.04 12.71
C GLU A 84 -30.47 -2.91 11.47
N ASP A 85 -30.24 -2.38 10.27
CA ASP A 85 -30.34 -3.12 9.02
C ASP A 85 -29.01 -3.78 8.69
N LYS A 86 -28.90 -5.05 9.11
CA LYS A 86 -27.70 -5.86 8.95
C LYS A 86 -27.29 -6.14 7.50
N LYS A 87 -28.14 -5.83 6.51
CA LYS A 87 -27.80 -5.98 5.09
C LYS A 87 -27.00 -4.80 4.53
N ALA A 88 -27.22 -3.59 5.06
CA ALA A 88 -26.63 -2.35 4.53
C ALA A 88 -25.43 -1.84 5.37
N ASN A 89 -25.05 -2.57 6.42
CA ASN A 89 -23.86 -2.26 7.23
C ASN A 89 -22.56 -2.50 6.45
N ILE A 90 -21.61 -1.57 6.55
CA ILE A 90 -20.29 -1.68 5.90
C ILE A 90 -19.18 -1.62 6.95
N LYS A 91 -18.24 -2.57 6.86
CA LYS A 91 -17.08 -2.70 7.76
C LYS A 91 -15.86 -2.10 7.08
N GLY A 92 -15.02 -1.39 7.83
CA GLY A 92 -13.76 -0.82 7.36
C GLY A 92 -13.04 -0.09 8.50
N ALA A 93 -12.01 0.70 8.17
CA ALA A 93 -11.34 1.57 9.14
C ALA A 93 -12.30 2.64 9.71
N ASN A 94 -13.21 3.13 8.86
CA ASN A 94 -14.46 3.75 9.26
C ASN A 94 -15.60 2.72 9.06
N GLU A 95 -16.38 2.41 10.10
CA GLU A 95 -17.56 1.53 9.99
C GLU A 95 -18.81 2.38 9.74
N VAL A 96 -19.70 1.97 8.82
CA VAL A 96 -21.01 2.60 8.65
C VAL A 96 -22.11 1.63 9.06
N VAL A 97 -22.94 2.08 10.00
CA VAL A 97 -24.03 1.29 10.58
C VAL A 97 -25.36 1.91 10.19
N VAL A 98 -26.22 1.09 9.57
CA VAL A 98 -27.49 1.53 8.98
C VAL A 98 -28.66 1.13 9.86
N PHE A 99 -29.62 2.05 10.01
CA PHE A 99 -30.87 1.82 10.72
C PHE A 99 -32.05 2.18 9.82
N ARG A 100 -33.13 1.39 9.85
CA ARG A 100 -34.42 1.72 9.22
C ARG A 100 -35.48 2.01 10.28
N ALA A 101 -36.48 2.83 9.92
CA ALA A 101 -37.61 3.18 10.77
C ALA A 101 -38.89 2.40 10.44
N GLU A 102 -39.68 2.12 11.48
CA GLU A 102 -41.10 1.79 11.38
C GLU A 102 -41.95 2.83 12.12
N TYR A 103 -43.20 3.00 11.70
CA TYR A 103 -44.24 3.76 12.40
C TYR A 103 -45.50 2.89 12.54
N ASN A 104 -45.99 2.70 13.77
CA ASN A 104 -47.07 1.76 14.10
C ASN A 104 -46.82 0.28 13.67
N GLY A 105 -45.57 -0.14 13.47
CA GLY A 105 -45.24 -1.49 12.96
C GLY A 105 -45.42 -1.64 11.44
N VAL A 106 -45.29 -0.54 10.70
CA VAL A 106 -45.24 -0.45 9.23
C VAL A 106 -43.95 0.28 8.88
N LYS A 107 -43.14 -0.27 7.96
CA LYS A 107 -41.87 0.35 7.53
C LYS A 107 -42.09 1.74 6.95
N LEU A 108 -41.12 2.64 7.16
CA LEU A 108 -40.90 3.78 6.27
C LEU A 108 -39.84 3.34 5.28
N GLU A 109 -40.17 3.22 3.99
CA GLU A 109 -39.31 2.50 3.03
C GLU A 109 -37.92 3.15 2.92
N HIS A 110 -37.91 4.47 2.67
CA HIS A 110 -36.71 5.29 2.61
C HIS A 110 -36.34 5.92 3.96
N GLY A 111 -36.97 5.47 5.06
CA GLY A 111 -36.73 5.99 6.42
C GLY A 111 -35.41 5.50 7.01
N VAL A 112 -34.29 5.92 6.43
CA VAL A 112 -32.93 5.39 6.66
C VAL A 112 -32.08 6.38 7.48
N TYR A 113 -31.24 5.86 8.37
CA TYR A 113 -30.29 6.63 9.18
C TYR A 113 -28.94 5.90 9.15
N LYS A 114 -27.85 6.58 8.80
CA LYS A 114 -26.52 5.97 8.65
C LYS A 114 -25.52 6.65 9.57
N ALA A 115 -24.95 5.88 10.49
CA ALA A 115 -24.00 6.35 11.48
C ALA A 115 -22.56 6.01 11.07
N LEU A 116 -21.75 7.04 10.83
CA LEU A 116 -20.32 6.92 10.55
C LEU A 116 -19.55 6.76 11.87
N ILE A 117 -18.80 5.67 12.00
CA ILE A 117 -18.09 5.29 13.22
C ILE A 117 -16.58 5.33 12.97
N LYS A 118 -15.89 6.20 13.72
CA LYS A 118 -14.43 6.29 13.78
C LYS A 118 -13.98 6.00 15.21
N ASN A 119 -12.96 5.15 15.39
CA ASN A 119 -12.43 4.79 16.71
C ASN A 119 -13.51 4.32 17.72
N ASN A 120 -14.48 3.50 17.27
CA ASN A 120 -15.62 2.99 18.06
C ASN A 120 -16.57 4.09 18.64
N LYS A 121 -16.50 5.32 18.12
CA LYS A 121 -17.44 6.42 18.39
C LYS A 121 -18.15 6.84 17.11
N VAL A 122 -19.40 7.29 17.23
CA VAL A 122 -20.11 7.92 16.11
C VAL A 122 -19.55 9.34 15.90
N PHE A 123 -19.11 9.63 14.69
CA PHE A 123 -18.61 10.94 14.26
C PHE A 123 -19.72 11.78 13.61
N ALA A 124 -20.53 11.15 12.76
CA ALA A 124 -21.61 11.78 12.02
C ALA A 124 -22.78 10.82 11.83
N ILE A 125 -23.98 11.36 11.60
CA ILE A 125 -25.18 10.59 11.23
C ILE A 125 -25.90 11.31 10.10
N SER A 126 -25.98 10.70 8.92
CA SER A 126 -26.91 11.14 7.87
C SER A 126 -28.28 10.47 8.06
N LEU A 127 -29.36 11.13 7.64
CA LEU A 127 -30.71 10.65 7.88
C LEU A 127 -31.78 11.18 6.92
N GLU A 128 -32.68 10.28 6.55
CA GLU A 128 -33.91 10.54 5.81
C GLU A 128 -35.09 10.35 6.77
N HIS A 129 -35.44 11.43 7.46
CA HIS A 129 -36.52 11.45 8.44
C HIS A 129 -37.78 12.09 7.85
N TYR A 130 -38.95 11.67 8.36
CA TYR A 130 -40.26 12.18 7.94
C TYR A 130 -41.17 12.34 9.15
N ASN A 131 -41.91 13.46 9.23
CA ASN A 131 -42.84 13.76 10.33
C ASN A 131 -44.27 13.28 10.04
N LEU A 132 -44.63 12.05 10.43
CA LEU A 132 -45.99 11.53 10.24
C LEU A 132 -46.97 12.20 11.21
N ALA A 133 -47.92 12.98 10.67
CA ALA A 133 -48.96 13.63 11.44
C ALA A 133 -49.91 12.60 12.10
N LEU A 134 -50.37 12.90 13.33
CA LEU A 134 -51.24 12.06 14.19
C LEU A 134 -52.61 11.63 13.59
N SER A 135 -52.87 11.90 12.32
CA SER A 135 -54.07 11.54 11.56
C SER A 135 -53.80 10.62 10.36
N THR A 136 -52.55 10.21 10.09
CA THR A 136 -52.24 9.20 9.06
C THR A 136 -52.75 7.83 9.49
N GLY A 137 -53.89 7.42 8.93
CA GLY A 137 -54.56 6.18 9.32
C GLY A 137 -53.79 4.94 8.86
N SER A 138 -53.33 4.11 9.80
CA SER A 138 -52.61 2.85 9.55
C SER A 138 -53.51 1.69 9.05
N THR A 139 -54.63 2.01 8.42
CA THR A 139 -55.63 1.03 7.94
C THR A 139 -55.91 1.24 6.47
N ALA A 140 -55.34 0.38 5.63
CA ALA A 140 -55.62 0.31 4.19
C ALA A 140 -57.12 0.19 3.90
N GLY A 141 -57.64 1.05 3.00
CA GLY A 141 -58.99 0.97 2.46
C GLY A 141 -59.17 -0.11 1.38
N LEU A 142 -58.09 -0.50 0.71
CA LEU A 142 -58.01 -1.60 -0.26
C LEU A 142 -57.45 -2.86 0.40
N THR A 143 -57.85 -4.05 -0.08
CA THR A 143 -57.11 -5.28 0.26
C THR A 143 -55.83 -5.38 -0.56
N LYS A 144 -54.88 -6.18 -0.06
CA LYS A 144 -53.67 -6.61 -0.76
C LYS A 144 -53.95 -7.07 -2.21
N ASP A 145 -54.97 -7.90 -2.40
CA ASP A 145 -55.35 -8.37 -3.73
C ASP A 145 -55.92 -7.26 -4.63
N GLN A 146 -56.62 -6.28 -4.07
CA GLN A 146 -57.10 -5.11 -4.84
C GLN A 146 -55.94 -4.21 -5.24
N ALA A 147 -55.05 -3.84 -4.32
CA ALA A 147 -53.89 -3.01 -4.60
C ALA A 147 -52.92 -3.69 -5.60
N ARG A 148 -52.72 -5.01 -5.51
CA ARG A 148 -51.99 -5.78 -6.53
C ARG A 148 -52.61 -5.61 -7.93
N GLN A 149 -53.93 -5.58 -8.06
CA GLN A 149 -54.56 -5.32 -9.36
C GLN A 149 -54.31 -3.91 -9.88
N TYR A 150 -54.11 -2.89 -9.02
CA TYR A 150 -53.68 -1.57 -9.50
C TYR A 150 -52.24 -1.60 -10.01
N ALA A 151 -51.30 -2.23 -9.29
CA ALA A 151 -49.92 -2.42 -9.76
C ALA A 151 -49.86 -3.15 -11.12
N LEU A 152 -50.58 -4.27 -11.26
CA LEU A 152 -50.64 -5.04 -12.51
C LEU A 152 -51.40 -4.32 -13.64
N ASN A 153 -52.29 -3.37 -13.34
CA ASN A 153 -52.94 -2.52 -14.35
C ASN A 153 -52.06 -1.33 -14.77
N HIS A 154 -51.11 -0.88 -13.93
CA HIS A 154 -50.13 0.14 -14.26
C HIS A 154 -49.03 -0.43 -15.16
N VAL A 155 -48.46 -1.59 -14.80
CA VAL A 155 -47.49 -2.31 -15.63
C VAL A 155 -48.15 -2.88 -16.90
N GLY A 156 -49.40 -3.31 -16.80
CA GLY A 156 -50.25 -3.59 -17.96
C GLY A 156 -49.82 -4.79 -18.82
N ALA A 157 -48.95 -5.66 -18.32
CA ALA A 157 -48.31 -6.69 -19.13
C ALA A 157 -49.23 -7.83 -19.58
N ASP A 158 -48.90 -8.41 -20.74
CA ASP A 158 -49.56 -9.59 -21.31
C ASP A 158 -49.19 -10.88 -20.55
N ILE A 159 -47.92 -10.98 -20.10
CA ILE A 159 -47.40 -12.15 -19.37
C ILE A 159 -46.52 -11.68 -18.20
N TYR A 160 -46.74 -12.28 -17.03
CA TYR A 160 -45.92 -12.12 -15.84
C TYR A 160 -45.15 -13.39 -15.50
N VAL A 161 -43.98 -13.22 -14.89
CA VAL A 161 -43.01 -14.29 -14.59
C VAL A 161 -43.64 -15.45 -13.81
N TRP A 162 -44.41 -15.15 -12.77
CA TRP A 162 -45.05 -16.18 -11.94
C TRP A 162 -46.13 -16.96 -12.69
N ASP A 163 -46.76 -16.39 -13.72
CA ASP A 163 -47.79 -17.07 -14.50
C ASP A 163 -47.16 -18.14 -15.40
N GLU A 164 -45.99 -17.88 -15.99
CA GLU A 164 -45.19 -18.90 -16.69
C GLU A 164 -44.74 -20.03 -15.76
N ILE A 165 -44.28 -19.68 -14.55
CA ILE A 165 -43.89 -20.67 -13.53
C ILE A 165 -45.11 -21.49 -13.11
N ALA A 166 -46.29 -20.89 -12.99
CA ALA A 166 -47.53 -21.60 -12.67
C ALA A 166 -47.98 -22.56 -13.78
N GLU A 167 -47.84 -22.19 -15.06
CA GLU A 167 -48.11 -23.11 -16.17
C GLU A 167 -47.11 -24.28 -16.17
N LYS A 168 -45.81 -24.02 -16.01
CA LYS A 168 -44.78 -25.07 -15.89
C LYS A 168 -45.04 -25.97 -14.67
N LEU A 169 -45.36 -25.41 -13.51
CA LEU A 169 -45.74 -26.13 -12.28
C LEU A 169 -46.98 -27.02 -12.47
N ALA A 170 -47.95 -26.59 -13.29
CA ALA A 170 -49.15 -27.37 -13.62
C ALA A 170 -48.90 -28.53 -14.61
N MET A 171 -47.79 -28.48 -15.36
CA MET A 171 -47.41 -29.49 -16.35
C MET A 171 -46.35 -30.48 -15.83
N THR A 172 -45.51 -30.07 -14.88
CA THR A 172 -44.43 -30.88 -14.31
C THR A 172 -44.95 -31.94 -13.32
N VAL A 173 -44.48 -33.19 -13.48
CA VAL A 173 -44.82 -34.33 -12.61
C VAL A 173 -43.66 -34.85 -11.75
N ASN A 174 -42.47 -34.25 -11.91
CA ASN A 174 -41.27 -34.56 -11.14
C ASN A 174 -41.30 -33.82 -9.80
N ILE A 175 -41.30 -34.55 -8.68
CA ILE A 175 -41.51 -33.98 -7.33
C ILE A 175 -40.41 -32.97 -6.94
N ALA A 176 -39.14 -33.22 -7.32
CA ALA A 176 -38.04 -32.31 -7.00
C ALA A 176 -38.09 -31.01 -7.81
N GLU A 177 -38.61 -31.08 -9.03
CA GLU A 177 -38.76 -29.95 -9.94
C GLU A 177 -40.02 -29.13 -9.63
N VAL A 178 -41.12 -29.80 -9.26
CA VAL A 178 -42.31 -29.17 -8.66
C VAL A 178 -41.94 -28.37 -7.41
N GLN A 179 -41.06 -28.90 -6.54
CA GLN A 179 -40.62 -28.16 -5.36
C GLN A 179 -39.83 -26.91 -5.75
N LYS A 180 -38.83 -27.00 -6.64
CA LYS A 180 -38.08 -25.84 -7.12
C LYS A 180 -38.96 -24.80 -7.82
N LEU A 181 -39.93 -25.24 -8.64
CA LEU A 181 -40.88 -24.35 -9.32
C LEU A 181 -41.83 -23.67 -8.33
N GLN A 182 -42.27 -24.35 -7.26
CA GLN A 182 -43.05 -23.72 -6.19
C GLN A 182 -42.22 -22.70 -5.39
N GLU A 183 -40.97 -23.02 -5.07
CA GLU A 183 -40.06 -22.11 -4.36
C GLU A 183 -39.76 -20.85 -5.20
N GLY A 184 -39.57 -21.00 -6.52
CA GLY A 184 -39.45 -19.87 -7.46
C GLY A 184 -40.75 -19.07 -7.63
N TYR A 185 -41.91 -19.73 -7.69
CA TYR A 185 -43.22 -19.06 -7.73
C TYR A 185 -43.46 -18.23 -6.47
N ASP A 186 -43.23 -18.81 -5.29
CA ASP A 186 -43.48 -18.15 -4.00
C ASP A 186 -42.55 -16.94 -3.77
N ALA A 187 -41.33 -16.97 -4.34
CA ALA A 187 -40.35 -15.89 -4.29
C ALA A 187 -40.63 -14.75 -5.28
N LEU A 188 -41.16 -15.06 -6.48
CA LEU A 188 -41.35 -14.08 -7.56
C LEU A 188 -42.81 -13.60 -7.71
N PHE A 189 -43.78 -14.26 -7.09
CA PHE A 189 -45.15 -13.78 -7.05
C PHE A 189 -45.26 -12.51 -6.17
N PRO A 190 -45.88 -11.42 -6.65
CA PRO A 190 -45.96 -10.13 -5.94
C PRO A 190 -46.87 -10.23 -4.72
N GLN A 191 -46.29 -10.69 -3.60
CA GLN A 191 -47.00 -10.88 -2.34
C GLN A 191 -47.56 -9.55 -1.82
N GLY A 192 -46.80 -8.46 -1.96
CA GLY A 192 -47.08 -7.14 -1.41
C GLY A 192 -46.54 -6.96 0.01
N GLU A 193 -45.96 -5.81 0.31
CA GLU A 193 -45.64 -5.35 1.67
C GLU A 193 -46.35 -4.02 1.93
N LEU A 194 -46.83 -3.79 3.16
CA LEU A 194 -47.45 -2.51 3.53
C LEU A 194 -46.35 -1.59 4.06
N VAL A 195 -46.22 -0.39 3.50
CA VAL A 195 -45.15 0.57 3.76
C VAL A 195 -45.69 2.00 3.81
N TYR A 196 -44.95 2.92 4.42
CA TYR A 196 -45.07 4.35 4.17
C TYR A 196 -43.96 4.76 3.20
N ILE A 197 -44.35 5.44 2.11
CA ILE A 197 -43.43 5.97 1.09
C ILE A 197 -43.92 7.35 0.63
N ASP A 198 -43.00 8.15 0.12
CA ASP A 198 -43.29 9.46 -0.48
C ASP A 198 -44.18 9.34 -1.72
N ASN A 199 -44.85 10.43 -2.08
CA ASN A 199 -45.69 10.50 -3.27
C ASN A 199 -45.01 11.37 -4.34
N TYR A 200 -44.38 10.74 -5.33
CA TYR A 200 -43.58 11.44 -6.35
C TYR A 200 -44.45 12.23 -7.34
N ASN A 201 -45.79 12.06 -7.32
CA ASN A 201 -46.74 12.95 -8.01
C ASN A 201 -46.93 14.30 -7.29
N THR A 202 -46.29 14.48 -6.13
CA THR A 202 -46.41 15.65 -5.24
C THR A 202 -45.02 16.18 -4.85
N LYS A 203 -44.95 17.04 -3.82
CA LYS A 203 -43.67 17.50 -3.27
C LYS A 203 -43.17 16.47 -2.25
N GLU A 204 -41.89 16.12 -2.36
CA GLU A 204 -41.15 15.31 -1.38
C GLU A 204 -41.52 15.67 0.07
N GLY A 205 -41.86 14.65 0.86
CA GLY A 205 -42.33 14.71 2.24
C GLY A 205 -43.77 14.23 2.45
N ASP A 206 -44.58 14.00 1.40
CA ASP A 206 -46.01 13.65 1.52
C ASP A 206 -46.23 12.13 1.67
N LEU A 207 -45.70 11.58 2.77
CA LEU A 207 -45.74 10.14 3.06
C LEU A 207 -47.17 9.57 3.03
N THR A 208 -47.41 8.71 2.05
CA THR A 208 -48.67 8.00 1.82
C THR A 208 -48.54 6.54 2.25
N LEU A 209 -49.61 5.98 2.83
CA LEU A 209 -49.66 4.54 3.17
C LEU A 209 -49.86 3.73 1.89
N ALA A 210 -48.89 2.89 1.55
CA ALA A 210 -48.81 2.19 0.29
C ALA A 210 -48.67 0.67 0.47
N TYR A 211 -48.96 -0.07 -0.60
CA TYR A 211 -48.49 -1.43 -0.79
C TYR A 211 -47.35 -1.44 -1.83
N LYS A 212 -46.15 -1.85 -1.42
CA LYS A 212 -44.99 -2.14 -2.28
C LYS A 212 -45.18 -3.51 -2.93
N TYR A 213 -45.03 -3.62 -4.25
CA TYR A 213 -44.99 -4.89 -4.98
C TYR A 213 -43.77 -4.94 -5.90
N ASN A 214 -42.90 -5.94 -5.74
CA ASN A 214 -41.93 -6.28 -6.79
C ASN A 214 -42.72 -6.87 -7.96
N VAL A 215 -42.90 -6.11 -9.05
CA VAL A 215 -43.65 -6.54 -10.22
C VAL A 215 -42.67 -6.89 -11.32
N TYR A 216 -42.68 -8.16 -11.73
CA TYR A 216 -41.78 -8.72 -12.73
C TYR A 216 -42.58 -9.29 -13.91
N ALA A 217 -42.56 -8.55 -15.03
CA ALA A 217 -43.23 -8.94 -16.27
C ALA A 217 -42.23 -9.56 -17.25
N SER A 218 -42.70 -10.54 -18.03
CA SER A 218 -41.92 -11.17 -19.10
C SER A 218 -42.34 -10.74 -20.50
N LYS A 219 -43.54 -10.18 -20.67
CA LYS A 219 -43.96 -9.55 -21.92
C LYS A 219 -44.95 -8.40 -21.67
N PRO A 220 -44.55 -7.12 -21.84
CA PRO A 220 -43.18 -6.63 -21.99
C PRO A 220 -42.26 -7.03 -20.82
N LEU A 221 -40.95 -7.02 -21.04
CA LEU A 221 -39.97 -7.02 -19.96
C LEU A 221 -40.13 -5.75 -19.15
N TYR A 222 -40.30 -5.92 -17.84
CA TYR A 222 -40.33 -4.84 -16.87
C TYR A 222 -40.03 -5.41 -15.48
N ARG A 223 -39.21 -4.72 -14.69
CA ARG A 223 -39.04 -5.01 -13.26
C ARG A 223 -38.96 -3.71 -12.47
N ALA A 224 -39.85 -3.55 -11.50
CA ALA A 224 -39.83 -2.43 -10.57
C ALA A 224 -40.43 -2.84 -9.22
N ASP A 225 -40.06 -2.10 -8.17
CA ASP A 225 -40.88 -2.02 -6.97
C ASP A 225 -41.96 -0.96 -7.19
N VAL A 226 -43.20 -1.41 -7.39
CA VAL A 226 -44.37 -0.58 -7.70
C VAL A 226 -45.14 -0.30 -6.40
N TYR A 227 -45.29 0.97 -6.06
CA TYR A 227 -45.90 1.43 -4.81
C TYR A 227 -47.30 1.99 -5.06
N VAL A 228 -48.30 1.31 -4.49
CA VAL A 228 -49.73 1.61 -4.71
C VAL A 228 -50.35 2.18 -3.44
N ASP A 229 -50.99 3.35 -3.48
CA ASP A 229 -51.77 3.90 -2.37
C ASP A 229 -52.80 2.87 -1.88
N ALA A 230 -52.68 2.50 -0.61
CA ALA A 230 -53.45 1.45 0.04
C ALA A 230 -54.93 1.82 0.26
N ASN A 231 -55.38 2.99 -0.19
CA ASN A 231 -56.73 3.53 -0.05
C ASN A 231 -57.35 3.93 -1.40
N THR A 232 -56.57 4.55 -2.29
CA THR A 232 -57.07 5.06 -3.59
C THR A 232 -56.75 4.14 -4.78
N GLY A 233 -55.62 3.43 -4.73
CA GLY A 233 -55.07 2.70 -5.88
C GLY A 233 -54.24 3.56 -6.85
N GLU A 234 -53.91 4.80 -6.47
CA GLU A 234 -52.92 5.63 -7.18
C GLU A 234 -51.52 4.99 -7.12
N ILE A 235 -50.69 5.20 -8.14
CA ILE A 235 -49.29 4.78 -8.15
C ILE A 235 -48.45 5.97 -7.68
N LEU A 236 -47.65 5.73 -6.65
CA LEU A 236 -46.90 6.76 -5.91
C LEU A 236 -45.43 6.83 -6.35
N LEU A 237 -44.88 5.67 -6.71
CA LEU A 237 -43.56 5.46 -7.30
C LEU A 237 -43.59 4.10 -8.06
N ALA A 238 -42.80 4.00 -9.12
CA ALA A 238 -42.46 2.74 -9.77
C ALA A 238 -40.93 2.69 -9.92
N ASP A 239 -40.26 2.13 -8.89
CA ASP A 239 -38.81 2.22 -8.74
C ASP A 239 -38.12 1.14 -9.57
N ALA A 240 -37.40 1.56 -10.62
CA ALA A 240 -37.00 0.69 -11.73
C ALA A 240 -35.76 -0.16 -11.42
N ILE A 241 -35.94 -1.48 -11.36
CA ILE A 241 -34.88 -2.46 -11.12
C ILE A 241 -34.27 -2.96 -12.45
N ILE A 242 -34.98 -2.75 -13.57
CA ILE A 242 -34.43 -2.86 -14.93
C ILE A 242 -34.62 -1.51 -15.62
N LYS A 243 -33.51 -0.80 -15.84
CA LYS A 243 -33.50 0.65 -16.13
C LYS A 243 -33.93 1.03 -17.55
N HIS A 244 -33.75 0.17 -18.56
CA HIS A 244 -33.94 0.52 -19.99
C HIS A 244 -34.98 -0.35 -20.73
N ALA A 245 -36.03 -0.76 -20.02
CA ALA A 245 -37.01 -1.76 -20.45
C ALA A 245 -37.61 -1.58 -21.87
N ASP A 246 -37.98 -0.36 -22.28
CA ASP A 246 -38.95 -0.16 -23.38
C ASP A 246 -38.44 -0.40 -24.81
N GLU A 247 -37.16 -0.15 -25.11
CA GLU A 247 -36.64 -0.33 -26.47
C GLU A 247 -36.49 -1.81 -26.85
N ILE A 248 -36.24 -2.64 -25.84
CA ILE A 248 -36.04 -4.08 -25.94
C ILE A 248 -37.32 -4.79 -26.41
N ASN A 249 -38.48 -4.33 -25.94
CA ASN A 249 -39.81 -4.96 -26.10
C ASN A 249 -40.34 -5.10 -27.55
N LYS A 250 -39.50 -4.76 -28.53
CA LYS A 250 -39.86 -4.55 -29.93
C LYS A 250 -39.46 -5.68 -30.87
N LYS A 251 -38.64 -6.65 -30.41
CA LYS A 251 -37.95 -7.63 -31.28
C LYS A 251 -38.13 -9.12 -30.92
N MET A 252 -38.94 -9.48 -29.91
CA MET A 252 -38.91 -10.83 -29.30
C MET A 252 -40.12 -11.74 -29.56
N GLU A 253 -39.93 -12.81 -30.34
CA GLU A 253 -40.77 -14.04 -30.37
C GLU A 253 -39.88 -15.29 -30.64
N GLU A 254 -40.01 -16.35 -29.81
CA GLU A 254 -39.38 -17.71 -29.92
C GLU A 254 -37.86 -17.82 -29.54
N ALA A 255 -37.29 -18.85 -28.85
CA ALA A 255 -37.78 -19.98 -28.01
C ALA A 255 -36.68 -20.70 -27.12
N GLU A 256 -37.06 -21.45 -26.05
CA GLU A 256 -36.20 -22.26 -25.10
C GLU A 256 -35.47 -23.50 -25.71
N ALA A 257 -34.41 -24.17 -25.17
CA ALA A 257 -33.39 -24.06 -24.07
C ALA A 257 -32.44 -25.33 -24.15
N LYS A 258 -31.57 -25.85 -23.22
CA LYS A 258 -31.14 -25.69 -21.79
C LYS A 258 -29.91 -26.62 -21.45
N ARG A 259 -29.10 -26.42 -20.38
CA ARG A 259 -27.98 -27.33 -19.94
C ARG A 259 -27.69 -27.40 -18.40
N ASN A 260 -26.57 -28.03 -17.96
CA ASN A 260 -26.22 -28.43 -16.57
C ASN A 260 -24.69 -28.36 -16.25
N MET A 261 -24.28 -28.49 -14.97
CA MET A 261 -22.95 -28.20 -14.35
C MET A 261 -21.70 -29.03 -14.78
N ALA A 262 -20.48 -28.47 -14.59
CA ALA A 262 -19.19 -29.21 -14.53
C ALA A 262 -18.06 -28.57 -13.63
N TYR A 263 -16.76 -28.73 -13.98
CA TYR A 263 -15.55 -28.47 -13.14
C TYR A 263 -14.67 -27.29 -13.65
N ARG A 264 -14.03 -26.53 -12.74
CA ARG A 264 -13.26 -25.30 -13.04
C ARG A 264 -11.78 -25.49 -13.39
N VAL A 265 -11.27 -24.56 -14.21
CA VAL A 265 -9.92 -24.52 -14.82
C VAL A 265 -9.69 -23.13 -15.48
N THR A 266 -8.44 -22.71 -15.70
CA THR A 266 -8.09 -21.41 -16.32
C THR A 266 -8.06 -21.48 -17.86
N ALA A 267 -8.37 -20.39 -18.56
CA ALA A 267 -8.30 -20.23 -20.01
C ALA A 267 -7.62 -18.93 -20.46
N SER A 268 -7.38 -18.79 -21.77
CA SER A 268 -6.87 -17.59 -22.42
C SER A 268 -7.62 -17.33 -23.73
N GLY A 269 -7.90 -16.07 -24.05
CA GLY A 269 -8.62 -15.69 -25.27
C GLY A 269 -8.44 -14.24 -25.71
N ASP A 270 -8.61 -14.01 -27.02
CA ASP A 270 -8.59 -12.68 -27.64
C ASP A 270 -9.89 -11.90 -27.34
N THR A 271 -9.88 -11.04 -26.33
CA THR A 271 -10.95 -10.05 -26.07
C THR A 271 -10.95 -8.93 -27.12
N ARG A 272 -12.07 -8.22 -27.28
CA ARG A 272 -12.25 -7.17 -28.30
C ARG A 272 -11.50 -5.89 -27.92
N TYR A 273 -11.69 -5.44 -26.67
CA TYR A 273 -11.22 -4.12 -26.22
C TYR A 273 -9.87 -4.18 -25.49
N ALA A 274 -9.47 -5.34 -24.96
CA ALA A 274 -8.25 -5.49 -24.18
C ALA A 274 -7.23 -6.49 -24.77
N GLY A 275 -7.51 -7.06 -25.95
CA GLY A 275 -6.63 -8.05 -26.59
C GLY A 275 -6.59 -9.39 -25.84
N THR A 276 -5.48 -10.12 -25.93
CA THR A 276 -5.39 -11.46 -25.32
C THR A 276 -5.36 -11.38 -23.79
N ARG A 277 -6.32 -12.02 -23.12
CA ARG A 277 -6.48 -12.03 -21.66
C ARG A 277 -6.74 -13.44 -21.11
N THR A 278 -6.37 -13.65 -19.86
CA THR A 278 -6.61 -14.88 -19.10
C THR A 278 -7.72 -14.68 -18.07
N PHE A 279 -8.48 -15.75 -17.81
CA PHE A 279 -9.63 -15.76 -16.89
C PHE A 279 -9.95 -17.21 -16.46
N GLU A 280 -10.63 -17.39 -15.32
CA GLU A 280 -11.14 -18.72 -14.95
C GLU A 280 -12.39 -19.12 -15.77
N THR A 281 -12.59 -20.42 -15.96
CA THR A 281 -13.70 -21.00 -16.73
C THR A 281 -14.02 -22.42 -16.23
N THR A 282 -14.85 -23.19 -16.94
CA THR A 282 -15.27 -24.55 -16.56
C THR A 282 -15.20 -25.53 -17.73
N LEU A 283 -14.47 -26.63 -17.57
CA LEU A 283 -14.46 -27.76 -18.50
C LEU A 283 -15.64 -28.70 -18.24
N GLN A 284 -16.47 -28.91 -19.27
CA GLN A 284 -17.61 -29.82 -19.26
C GLN A 284 -17.32 -31.12 -20.01
N THR A 285 -17.61 -32.25 -19.37
CA THR A 285 -17.59 -33.60 -19.97
C THR A 285 -19.02 -34.03 -20.28
N PHE A 286 -19.34 -34.33 -21.54
CA PHE A 286 -20.70 -34.80 -21.90
C PHE A 286 -20.81 -36.33 -21.86
N ASP A 287 -21.89 -36.85 -21.27
CA ASP A 287 -22.16 -38.31 -21.25
C ASP A 287 -22.81 -38.75 -22.58
N GLY A 288 -22.40 -39.91 -23.09
CA GLY A 288 -22.38 -40.24 -24.52
C GLY A 288 -23.72 -40.60 -25.19
N ASP A 289 -24.86 -40.24 -24.60
CA ASP A 289 -26.21 -40.51 -25.15
C ASP A 289 -26.91 -39.24 -25.71
N ASP A 290 -26.46 -38.02 -25.39
CA ASP A 290 -27.10 -36.75 -25.82
C ASP A 290 -26.33 -35.98 -26.94
N ASN A 291 -25.15 -36.44 -27.38
CA ASN A 291 -24.37 -35.79 -28.46
C ASN A 291 -24.66 -36.43 -29.85
N PRO A 292 -25.05 -35.66 -30.89
CA PRO A 292 -25.21 -36.16 -32.25
C PRO A 292 -23.92 -36.64 -32.96
N LEU A 293 -22.73 -36.24 -32.49
CA LEU A 293 -21.44 -36.51 -33.12
C LEU A 293 -20.40 -36.92 -32.07
N THR A 294 -19.87 -38.15 -32.19
CA THR A 294 -18.71 -38.71 -31.44
C THR A 294 -18.83 -38.87 -29.90
N PRO A 295 -18.05 -39.78 -29.28
CA PRO A 295 -18.30 -40.26 -27.91
C PRO A 295 -17.31 -39.78 -26.83
N ASP A 296 -16.37 -38.87 -27.14
CA ASP A 296 -15.24 -38.53 -26.26
C ASP A 296 -15.00 -37.00 -26.16
N ASP A 297 -16.03 -36.17 -26.36
CA ASP A 297 -15.90 -34.71 -26.49
C ASP A 297 -16.07 -33.96 -25.15
N THR A 298 -15.11 -33.06 -24.86
CA THR A 298 -15.10 -32.15 -23.69
C THR A 298 -15.10 -30.69 -24.15
N ALA A 299 -15.91 -29.81 -23.57
CA ALA A 299 -16.06 -28.42 -24.00
C ALA A 299 -15.93 -27.42 -22.85
N TRP A 300 -15.29 -26.28 -23.07
CA TRP A 300 -15.03 -25.25 -22.06
C TRP A 300 -16.12 -24.19 -22.06
N SER A 301 -16.67 -23.84 -20.90
CA SER A 301 -17.78 -22.89 -20.73
C SER A 301 -17.47 -21.85 -19.66
N LEU A 302 -17.77 -20.57 -19.95
CA LEU A 302 -17.47 -19.37 -19.15
C LEU A 302 -18.20 -19.32 -17.78
N ASP A 303 -17.83 -20.26 -16.90
CA ASP A 303 -18.25 -20.38 -15.49
C ASP A 303 -17.00 -20.42 -14.60
N GLY A 304 -16.36 -19.27 -14.41
CA GLY A 304 -15.16 -19.12 -13.58
C GLY A 304 -15.42 -18.81 -12.11
N THR A 305 -14.34 -18.42 -11.45
CA THR A 305 -14.33 -17.78 -10.13
C THR A 305 -13.44 -16.56 -10.16
N ILE A 306 -13.66 -15.65 -9.21
CA ILE A 306 -12.82 -14.50 -8.94
C ILE A 306 -12.34 -14.71 -7.51
N ASP A 307 -11.05 -15.01 -7.34
CA ASP A 307 -10.43 -15.14 -6.03
C ASP A 307 -9.94 -13.79 -5.54
N LEU A 308 -10.42 -13.41 -4.35
CA LEU A 308 -10.13 -12.18 -3.66
C LEU A 308 -9.27 -12.44 -2.40
N SER A 309 -8.69 -13.64 -2.26
CA SER A 309 -7.93 -14.08 -1.08
C SER A 309 -6.74 -13.18 -0.71
N ALA A 310 -6.15 -12.48 -1.68
CA ALA A 310 -5.09 -11.49 -1.48
C ALA A 310 -5.59 -10.22 -0.75
N PHE A 311 -6.85 -9.81 -1.00
CA PHE A 311 -7.40 -8.53 -0.55
C PHE A 311 -8.39 -8.68 0.62
N ILE A 312 -9.18 -9.75 0.62
CA ILE A 312 -10.28 -9.99 1.56
C ILE A 312 -9.84 -11.00 2.63
N SER A 313 -9.79 -10.56 3.89
CA SER A 313 -9.30 -11.37 5.02
C SER A 313 -10.34 -12.29 5.68
N ASP A 314 -11.61 -12.23 5.29
CA ASP A 314 -12.68 -13.13 5.76
C ASP A 314 -12.90 -14.27 4.75
N PRO A 315 -12.55 -15.55 5.06
CA PRO A 315 -12.66 -16.64 4.10
C PRO A 315 -14.09 -16.98 3.65
N ALA A 316 -15.11 -16.46 4.33
CA ALA A 316 -16.50 -16.55 3.84
C ALA A 316 -16.78 -15.59 2.67
N LEU A 317 -15.87 -14.65 2.40
CA LEU A 317 -15.99 -13.57 1.41
C LEU A 317 -14.89 -13.59 0.34
N GLN A 318 -14.01 -14.60 0.32
CA GLN A 318 -12.86 -14.61 -0.61
C GLN A 318 -13.21 -15.04 -2.04
N ILE A 319 -14.31 -15.76 -2.26
CA ILE A 319 -14.56 -16.47 -3.53
C ILE A 319 -15.89 -16.01 -4.15
N VAL A 320 -15.81 -15.21 -5.22
CA VAL A 320 -16.98 -14.73 -5.98
C VAL A 320 -17.13 -15.58 -7.24
N LEU A 321 -18.32 -16.13 -7.50
CA LEU A 321 -18.56 -16.90 -8.72
C LEU A 321 -18.80 -15.95 -9.91
N ASN A 322 -18.27 -16.30 -11.09
CA ASN A 322 -18.46 -15.56 -12.34
C ASN A 322 -19.15 -16.48 -13.36
N GLU A 323 -20.15 -16.00 -14.12
CA GLU A 323 -20.87 -16.80 -15.13
C GLU A 323 -21.29 -15.90 -16.29
N THR A 324 -20.71 -16.12 -17.48
CA THR A 324 -21.15 -15.47 -18.72
C THR A 324 -22.05 -16.39 -19.53
N ARG A 325 -23.08 -15.80 -20.14
CA ARG A 325 -24.11 -16.50 -20.94
C ARG A 325 -24.48 -15.70 -22.19
N SER A 326 -24.82 -16.41 -23.26
CA SER A 326 -25.39 -15.83 -24.47
C SER A 326 -26.92 -15.81 -24.40
N TYR A 327 -27.51 -14.76 -24.95
CA TYR A 327 -28.92 -14.72 -25.36
C TYR A 327 -29.15 -14.88 -26.87
N ASP A 328 -28.13 -15.02 -27.71
CA ASP A 328 -28.23 -15.25 -29.16
C ASP A 328 -29.16 -14.24 -29.89
N GLY A 329 -29.13 -12.96 -29.49
CA GLY A 329 -30.02 -11.90 -30.01
C GLY A 329 -31.45 -11.93 -29.45
N VAL A 330 -31.77 -12.85 -28.54
CA VAL A 330 -33.10 -13.05 -27.92
C VAL A 330 -33.25 -12.12 -26.69
N GLY A 331 -33.38 -10.82 -26.94
CA GLY A 331 -33.59 -9.79 -25.91
C GLY A 331 -35.08 -9.46 -25.69
N GLY A 332 -35.49 -9.26 -24.42
CA GLY A 332 -36.87 -8.90 -24.06
C GLY A 332 -37.53 -9.76 -22.98
N ALA A 333 -36.74 -10.51 -22.18
CA ALA A 333 -37.24 -11.41 -21.15
C ALA A 333 -36.40 -11.36 -19.84
N PRO A 334 -36.97 -11.72 -18.68
CA PRO A 334 -36.41 -11.48 -17.34
C PRO A 334 -35.30 -12.44 -16.89
N ILE A 335 -34.08 -11.91 -16.91
CA ILE A 335 -32.77 -12.60 -16.93
C ILE A 335 -32.45 -13.51 -15.72
N SER A 336 -33.19 -13.41 -14.61
CA SER A 336 -32.95 -14.21 -13.39
C SER A 336 -33.82 -15.47 -13.24
N VAL A 337 -34.61 -15.82 -14.26
CA VAL A 337 -35.62 -16.90 -14.19
C VAL A 337 -35.28 -18.05 -15.13
N GLY A 338 -35.29 -19.28 -14.61
CA GLY A 338 -35.04 -20.51 -15.36
C GLY A 338 -36.12 -20.90 -16.39
N SER A 339 -36.82 -19.94 -16.99
CA SER A 339 -37.77 -20.09 -18.10
C SER A 339 -37.29 -19.53 -19.43
N ILE A 340 -36.11 -18.89 -19.47
CA ILE A 340 -35.51 -18.29 -20.69
C ILE A 340 -34.37 -19.19 -21.21
N PRO A 341 -34.17 -19.30 -22.53
CA PRO A 341 -32.90 -19.74 -23.12
C PRO A 341 -31.79 -18.71 -22.87
N SER A 342 -31.11 -18.80 -21.73
CA SER A 342 -29.71 -18.37 -21.65
C SER A 342 -28.84 -19.56 -22.00
N TYR A 343 -28.01 -19.45 -23.03
CA TYR A 343 -27.10 -20.53 -23.42
C TYR A 343 -25.76 -20.37 -22.70
N SER A 344 -25.30 -21.46 -22.08
CA SER A 344 -23.88 -21.59 -21.74
C SER A 344 -23.08 -21.51 -23.04
N ILE A 345 -22.12 -20.59 -23.10
CA ILE A 345 -21.19 -20.42 -24.21
C ILE A 345 -20.15 -21.56 -24.11
N TYR A 346 -19.73 -22.14 -25.24
CA TYR A 346 -18.87 -23.32 -25.29
C TYR A 346 -17.80 -23.26 -26.37
N ASP A 347 -16.56 -23.60 -25.99
CA ASP A 347 -15.49 -24.00 -26.91
C ASP A 347 -15.88 -25.29 -27.67
N GLY A 348 -15.57 -25.34 -28.97
CA GLY A 348 -15.70 -26.52 -29.83
C GLY A 348 -17.12 -26.86 -30.31
N TYR A 349 -18.09 -25.96 -30.13
CA TYR A 349 -19.52 -26.23 -30.36
C TYR A 349 -20.13 -25.48 -31.55
N ALA A 350 -19.35 -25.26 -32.61
CA ALA A 350 -19.76 -24.81 -33.95
C ALA A 350 -21.21 -25.16 -34.33
N ARG A 351 -22.15 -24.23 -34.06
CA ARG A 351 -23.58 -24.49 -34.29
C ARG A 351 -23.84 -24.44 -35.79
N SER A 352 -24.39 -25.51 -36.35
CA SER A 352 -24.60 -25.65 -37.81
C SER A 352 -25.57 -24.64 -38.43
N GLU A 353 -26.18 -23.80 -37.60
CA GLU A 353 -27.13 -22.74 -37.95
C GLU A 353 -26.46 -21.35 -37.94
N GLU A 354 -25.29 -21.21 -37.30
CA GLU A 354 -24.49 -19.97 -37.19
C GLU A 354 -23.42 -19.82 -38.28
N GLY A 355 -23.34 -20.77 -39.21
CA GLY A 355 -22.64 -20.58 -40.48
C GLY A 355 -21.11 -20.50 -40.44
N GLN A 356 -20.47 -20.80 -39.30
CA GLN A 356 -19.02 -20.85 -39.15
C GLN A 356 -18.32 -21.62 -40.29
N THR A 357 -17.16 -21.13 -40.72
CA THR A 357 -16.39 -21.70 -41.84
C THR A 357 -15.07 -22.36 -41.44
N VAL A 358 -14.69 -22.21 -40.17
CA VAL A 358 -13.61 -22.92 -39.48
C VAL A 358 -14.24 -23.93 -38.52
N ILE A 359 -13.48 -24.92 -38.06
CA ILE A 359 -13.88 -25.84 -36.98
C ILE A 359 -12.99 -25.48 -35.80
N GLU A 360 -13.62 -25.01 -34.71
CA GLU A 360 -12.98 -24.77 -33.41
C GLU A 360 -12.26 -26.03 -32.91
N VAL A 361 -11.08 -25.86 -32.32
CA VAL A 361 -10.27 -26.94 -31.76
C VAL A 361 -10.34 -26.90 -30.24
N LEU A 362 -10.69 -28.05 -29.64
CA LEU A 362 -10.79 -28.23 -28.19
C LEU A 362 -9.42 -28.23 -27.50
N ASP A 363 -8.73 -27.08 -27.51
CA ASP A 363 -7.38 -26.90 -26.93
C ASP A 363 -7.28 -25.79 -25.88
N ASN A 364 -8.39 -25.12 -25.53
CA ASN A 364 -8.50 -24.07 -24.53
C ASN A 364 -7.80 -22.73 -24.88
N VAL A 365 -7.44 -22.51 -26.14
CA VAL A 365 -6.85 -21.25 -26.62
C VAL A 365 -7.80 -20.56 -27.59
N TRP A 366 -8.64 -19.64 -27.09
CA TRP A 366 -9.68 -18.96 -27.87
C TRP A 366 -9.06 -17.98 -28.87
N SER A 367 -8.72 -18.48 -30.06
CA SER A 367 -7.81 -17.82 -30.99
C SER A 367 -8.53 -16.99 -32.06
N SER A 368 -7.91 -15.89 -32.45
CA SER A 368 -8.43 -15.02 -33.52
C SER A 368 -8.44 -15.61 -34.94
N ASP A 369 -7.88 -16.80 -35.15
CA ASP A 369 -8.01 -17.56 -36.40
C ASP A 369 -9.24 -18.49 -36.39
N GLU A 370 -9.83 -18.76 -35.22
CA GLU A 370 -11.12 -19.43 -35.06
C GLU A 370 -12.26 -18.41 -35.01
N HIS A 371 -12.14 -17.37 -34.19
CA HIS A 371 -13.13 -16.28 -34.08
C HIS A 371 -13.03 -15.21 -35.19
N TRP A 372 -12.24 -15.47 -36.25
CA TRP A 372 -12.08 -14.64 -37.46
C TRP A 372 -11.96 -13.11 -37.22
N ARG A 373 -10.93 -12.66 -36.50
CA ARG A 373 -10.69 -11.20 -36.38
C ARG A 373 -10.38 -10.56 -37.74
N ASN A 374 -10.95 -9.37 -37.97
CA ASN A 374 -10.47 -8.47 -39.01
C ASN A 374 -9.03 -8.02 -38.70
N ARG A 375 -8.04 -8.56 -39.43
CA ARG A 375 -6.62 -8.21 -39.24
C ARG A 375 -6.35 -6.78 -39.74
N PHE A 376 -6.17 -5.84 -38.81
CA PHE A 376 -5.95 -4.39 -39.01
C PHE A 376 -4.65 -3.98 -39.74
N THR A 377 -4.17 -4.75 -40.73
CA THR A 377 -2.94 -4.44 -41.48
C THR A 377 -3.09 -3.35 -42.54
N GLU A 378 -4.33 -2.99 -42.92
CA GLU A 378 -4.63 -1.82 -43.75
C GLU A 378 -5.84 -1.07 -43.16
N LEU A 379 -5.79 0.27 -43.19
CA LEU A 379 -6.78 1.17 -42.57
C LEU A 379 -8.03 1.33 -43.47
N ASN A 380 -8.64 0.19 -43.85
CA ASN A 380 -9.94 0.08 -44.52
C ASN A 380 -10.68 -1.13 -43.94
N TYR A 381 -11.73 -0.88 -43.16
CA TYR A 381 -12.53 -1.90 -42.49
C TYR A 381 -13.17 -2.87 -43.52
N PRO A 382 -12.91 -4.20 -43.45
CA PRO A 382 -13.51 -5.17 -44.37
C PRO A 382 -15.02 -5.29 -44.20
N VAL A 383 -15.75 -5.38 -45.31
CA VAL A 383 -17.23 -5.36 -45.35
C VAL A 383 -17.85 -6.73 -44.99
N ASP A 384 -17.01 -7.76 -44.82
CA ASP A 384 -17.43 -9.16 -44.79
C ASP A 384 -17.20 -9.80 -43.39
N ASN A 385 -18.31 -10.11 -42.70
CA ASN A 385 -18.46 -11.15 -41.66
C ASN A 385 -18.17 -10.83 -40.17
N GLU A 386 -18.74 -9.76 -39.61
CA GLU A 386 -19.06 -9.64 -38.16
C GLU A 386 -20.32 -10.48 -37.82
N THR A 387 -20.27 -11.81 -38.02
CA THR A 387 -21.48 -12.67 -38.00
C THR A 387 -21.69 -13.43 -36.67
N ASN A 388 -20.67 -13.50 -35.81
CA ASN A 388 -20.67 -14.42 -34.65
C ASN A 388 -20.34 -13.73 -33.31
N ASN A 389 -19.46 -12.73 -33.28
CA ASN A 389 -19.28 -11.76 -32.16
C ASN A 389 -18.85 -12.35 -30.79
N ASP A 390 -18.32 -13.58 -30.75
CA ASP A 390 -18.03 -14.30 -29.48
C ASP A 390 -16.94 -13.63 -28.59
N ASP A 391 -16.16 -12.69 -29.13
CA ASP A 391 -15.17 -11.87 -28.41
C ASP A 391 -15.81 -11.04 -27.28
N VAL A 392 -17.06 -10.62 -27.47
CA VAL A 392 -17.90 -9.89 -26.50
C VAL A 392 -18.16 -10.70 -25.23
N ALA A 393 -18.23 -12.03 -25.33
CA ALA A 393 -18.38 -12.90 -24.18
C ALA A 393 -17.12 -12.92 -23.29
N LEU A 394 -15.94 -12.76 -23.91
CA LEU A 394 -14.66 -12.74 -23.23
C LEU A 394 -14.42 -11.38 -22.56
N ASP A 395 -14.72 -10.28 -23.26
CA ASP A 395 -14.76 -8.94 -22.67
C ASP A 395 -15.60 -8.93 -21.39
N ALA A 396 -16.85 -9.42 -21.46
CA ALA A 396 -17.78 -9.41 -20.33
C ALA A 396 -17.36 -10.33 -19.18
N HIS A 397 -16.71 -11.47 -19.46
CA HIS A 397 -16.22 -12.36 -18.39
C HIS A 397 -15.00 -11.76 -17.67
N TRP A 398 -14.04 -11.24 -18.43
CA TRP A 398 -12.81 -10.63 -17.90
C TRP A 398 -13.07 -9.27 -17.25
N GLY A 399 -13.90 -8.42 -17.84
CA GLY A 399 -14.34 -7.14 -17.26
C GLY A 399 -15.03 -7.32 -15.90
N ALA A 400 -15.94 -8.30 -15.79
CA ALA A 400 -16.54 -8.67 -14.50
C ALA A 400 -15.50 -9.15 -13.48
N GLU A 401 -14.45 -9.86 -13.90
CA GLU A 401 -13.36 -10.26 -13.02
C GLU A 401 -12.53 -9.06 -12.53
N ILE A 402 -12.12 -8.17 -13.43
CA ILE A 402 -11.31 -6.98 -13.09
C ILE A 402 -12.08 -6.01 -12.20
N VAL A 403 -13.33 -5.71 -12.52
CA VAL A 403 -14.15 -4.77 -11.72
C VAL A 403 -14.33 -5.27 -10.28
N ILE A 404 -14.57 -6.58 -10.09
CA ILE A 404 -14.70 -7.14 -8.74
C ILE A 404 -13.33 -7.25 -8.01
N ARG A 405 -12.21 -7.41 -8.73
CA ARG A 405 -10.86 -7.27 -8.17
C ARG A 405 -10.61 -5.84 -7.67
N TYR A 406 -10.89 -4.81 -8.46
CA TYR A 406 -10.80 -3.39 -8.06
C TYR A 406 -11.58 -3.11 -6.76
N TRP A 407 -12.85 -3.56 -6.68
CA TRP A 407 -13.67 -3.39 -5.48
C TRP A 407 -13.08 -4.08 -4.24
N ALA A 408 -12.38 -5.19 -4.42
CA ALA A 408 -11.74 -5.92 -3.32
C ALA A 408 -10.43 -5.27 -2.86
N ASP A 409 -9.58 -4.88 -3.81
CA ASP A 409 -8.25 -4.32 -3.60
C ASP A 409 -8.33 -2.90 -3.01
N VAL A 410 -8.96 -1.98 -3.75
CA VAL A 410 -9.04 -0.56 -3.43
C VAL A 410 -10.01 -0.28 -2.27
N HIS A 411 -11.15 -0.98 -2.22
CA HIS A 411 -12.24 -0.69 -1.29
C HIS A 411 -12.50 -1.76 -0.23
N GLY A 412 -11.74 -2.87 -0.23
CA GLY A 412 -11.92 -3.97 0.73
C GLY A 412 -13.28 -4.68 0.62
N ARG A 413 -13.94 -4.61 -0.54
CA ARG A 413 -15.34 -5.05 -0.76
C ARG A 413 -15.41 -6.33 -1.58
N SER A 414 -16.09 -7.35 -1.04
CA SER A 414 -16.26 -8.63 -1.74
C SER A 414 -17.55 -8.70 -2.56
N SER A 415 -17.43 -8.57 -3.88
CA SER A 415 -18.54 -8.42 -4.82
C SER A 415 -19.39 -7.15 -4.58
N TYR A 416 -20.34 -6.91 -5.48
CA TYR A 416 -21.18 -5.71 -5.49
C TYR A 416 -21.94 -5.48 -4.17
N ASP A 417 -22.27 -6.53 -3.41
CA ASP A 417 -23.01 -6.45 -2.14
C ASP A 417 -22.18 -6.64 -0.86
N ASN A 418 -20.85 -6.84 -0.98
CA ASN A 418 -19.96 -7.21 0.12
C ASN A 418 -20.30 -8.55 0.83
N LEU A 419 -21.01 -9.46 0.15
CA LEU A 419 -21.38 -10.79 0.65
C LEU A 419 -20.81 -11.94 -0.21
N ALA A 420 -19.85 -11.64 -1.10
CA ALA A 420 -19.36 -12.53 -2.15
C ALA A 420 -20.46 -13.08 -3.08
N THR A 421 -21.56 -12.34 -3.25
CA THR A 421 -22.66 -12.79 -4.12
C THR A 421 -22.17 -12.93 -5.56
N LYS A 422 -22.56 -14.06 -6.17
CA LYS A 422 -22.24 -14.43 -7.55
C LYS A 422 -22.58 -13.30 -8.53
N VAL A 423 -21.64 -13.00 -9.42
CA VAL A 423 -21.87 -12.17 -10.60
C VAL A 423 -22.31 -13.05 -11.76
N PHE A 424 -23.23 -12.54 -12.57
CA PHE A 424 -23.65 -13.10 -13.83
C PHE A 424 -23.59 -12.02 -14.92
N ASN A 425 -23.15 -12.41 -16.12
CA ASN A 425 -22.97 -11.54 -17.27
C ASN A 425 -23.75 -12.12 -18.44
N TYR A 426 -24.52 -11.30 -19.14
CA TYR A 426 -25.36 -11.77 -20.24
C TYR A 426 -25.09 -10.97 -21.51
N VAL A 427 -24.51 -11.62 -22.52
CA VAL A 427 -24.13 -11.02 -23.81
C VAL A 427 -25.09 -11.43 -24.92
N HIS A 428 -24.95 -10.81 -26.10
CA HIS A 428 -25.83 -10.99 -27.25
C HIS A 428 -27.29 -10.67 -26.92
N TYR A 429 -27.51 -9.63 -26.12
CA TYR A 429 -28.84 -9.29 -25.62
C TYR A 429 -29.63 -8.44 -26.62
N GLY A 430 -30.47 -9.11 -27.41
CA GLY A 430 -31.35 -8.44 -28.38
C GLY A 430 -30.66 -8.12 -29.70
N ASP A 431 -31.36 -8.40 -30.81
CA ASP A 431 -30.92 -7.99 -32.15
C ASP A 431 -30.54 -6.50 -32.17
N ALA A 432 -29.27 -6.21 -32.41
CA ALA A 432 -28.71 -4.87 -32.63
C ALA A 432 -29.11 -3.84 -31.54
N TYR A 433 -28.93 -4.20 -30.25
CA TYR A 433 -29.36 -3.39 -29.11
C TYR A 433 -28.26 -2.41 -28.65
N ASP A 434 -28.56 -1.10 -28.74
CA ASP A 434 -27.69 0.03 -28.39
C ASP A 434 -27.65 0.32 -26.86
N ASN A 435 -27.63 -0.70 -25.98
CA ASN A 435 -27.50 -0.46 -24.52
C ASN A 435 -26.97 -1.66 -23.71
N ALA A 436 -26.50 -1.38 -22.49
CA ALA A 436 -26.23 -2.32 -21.40
C ALA A 436 -27.21 -2.08 -20.22
N PHE A 437 -27.26 -2.96 -19.21
CA PHE A 437 -27.89 -2.68 -17.90
C PHE A 437 -27.60 -3.73 -16.81
N TRP A 438 -27.47 -3.25 -15.57
CA TRP A 438 -27.70 -3.99 -14.34
C TRP A 438 -29.20 -4.23 -14.12
N ASN A 439 -29.58 -5.49 -13.83
CA ASN A 439 -30.98 -5.89 -13.64
C ASN A 439 -31.39 -6.20 -12.18
N GLY A 440 -30.58 -5.72 -11.23
CA GLY A 440 -30.70 -6.02 -9.80
C GLY A 440 -30.05 -7.34 -9.37
N THR A 441 -29.54 -8.14 -10.31
CA THR A 441 -28.94 -9.46 -10.06
C THR A 441 -27.82 -9.86 -11.01
N ALA A 442 -27.67 -9.20 -12.16
CA ALA A 442 -26.71 -9.52 -13.20
C ALA A 442 -26.49 -8.32 -14.13
N MET A 443 -25.34 -8.27 -14.81
CA MET A 443 -25.04 -7.35 -15.90
C MET A 443 -25.56 -7.91 -17.23
N THR A 444 -25.93 -7.05 -18.16
CA THR A 444 -26.52 -7.43 -19.45
C THR A 444 -26.05 -6.47 -20.55
N TYR A 445 -25.62 -7.00 -21.69
CA TYR A 445 -24.94 -6.24 -22.74
C TYR A 445 -25.52 -6.55 -24.13
N GLY A 446 -25.91 -5.50 -24.85
CA GLY A 446 -26.27 -5.58 -26.26
C GLY A 446 -25.06 -5.61 -27.19
N ASP A 447 -25.25 -6.17 -28.40
CA ASP A 447 -24.23 -6.17 -29.46
C ASP A 447 -23.99 -4.80 -30.12
N GLY A 448 -24.77 -3.77 -29.73
CA GLY A 448 -24.79 -2.47 -30.41
C GLY A 448 -25.46 -2.53 -31.79
N SER A 449 -25.82 -1.38 -32.35
CA SER A 449 -26.42 -1.31 -33.69
C SER A 449 -25.40 -1.20 -34.83
N TYR A 450 -24.12 -0.98 -34.54
CA TYR A 450 -23.05 -0.93 -35.54
C TYR A 450 -22.51 -2.33 -35.86
N GLN A 451 -23.22 -3.04 -36.75
CA GLN A 451 -22.83 -4.36 -37.25
C GLN A 451 -21.87 -4.25 -38.46
N GLY A 452 -20.86 -3.40 -38.33
CA GLY A 452 -19.84 -3.11 -39.34
C GLY A 452 -20.42 -2.86 -40.74
N GLY A 453 -19.90 -3.60 -41.74
CA GLY A 453 -20.28 -3.46 -43.14
C GLY A 453 -21.77 -3.69 -43.48
N THR A 454 -22.55 -4.28 -42.58
CA THR A 454 -23.99 -4.52 -42.77
C THR A 454 -24.86 -3.34 -42.32
N ASN A 455 -24.44 -2.63 -41.27
CA ASN A 455 -25.06 -1.38 -40.80
C ASN A 455 -24.02 -0.32 -40.41
N ALA A 456 -23.25 0.17 -41.39
CA ALA A 456 -22.27 1.25 -41.23
C ALA A 456 -22.89 2.65 -40.98
N ASN A 457 -24.07 2.70 -40.35
CA ASN A 457 -24.73 3.90 -39.82
C ASN A 457 -25.35 3.61 -38.43
N GLY A 458 -24.95 2.51 -37.77
CA GLY A 458 -25.29 2.24 -36.37
C GLY A 458 -24.62 3.20 -35.40
N SER A 459 -25.00 3.12 -34.12
CA SER A 459 -24.50 4.01 -33.07
C SER A 459 -23.31 3.41 -32.34
N PHE A 460 -23.45 2.19 -31.83
CA PHE A 460 -22.46 1.59 -30.94
C PHE A 460 -21.99 0.23 -31.43
N ALA A 461 -20.73 -0.07 -31.12
CA ALA A 461 -20.17 -1.42 -31.08
C ALA A 461 -20.75 -2.20 -29.86
N PRO A 462 -20.39 -3.48 -29.65
CA PRO A 462 -20.84 -4.24 -28.48
C PRO A 462 -20.44 -3.56 -27.17
N LEU A 463 -21.39 -3.44 -26.25
CA LEU A 463 -21.26 -2.57 -25.07
C LEU A 463 -20.55 -3.28 -23.90
N THR A 464 -19.37 -3.83 -24.16
CA THR A 464 -18.57 -4.63 -23.22
C THR A 464 -17.19 -4.05 -22.91
N SER A 465 -16.97 -2.77 -23.17
CA SER A 465 -15.77 -2.04 -22.73
C SER A 465 -15.64 -2.00 -21.20
N MET A 466 -14.43 -1.71 -20.71
CA MET A 466 -14.10 -1.82 -19.28
C MET A 466 -14.88 -0.80 -18.43
N ASP A 467 -14.96 0.44 -18.91
CA ASP A 467 -15.79 1.50 -18.36
C ASP A 467 -17.26 1.06 -18.16
N VAL A 468 -17.89 0.45 -19.17
CA VAL A 468 -19.29 -0.03 -19.10
C VAL A 468 -19.42 -1.17 -18.08
N CYS A 469 -18.44 -2.07 -18.01
CA CYS A 469 -18.43 -3.11 -16.97
C CYS A 469 -18.30 -2.51 -15.55
N GLY A 470 -17.50 -1.45 -15.37
CA GLY A 470 -17.42 -0.68 -14.13
C GLY A 470 -18.72 0.04 -13.78
N HIS A 471 -19.34 0.68 -14.77
CA HIS A 471 -20.61 1.41 -14.65
C HIS A 471 -21.74 0.49 -14.15
N GLU A 472 -21.88 -0.70 -14.72
CA GLU A 472 -22.97 -1.63 -14.37
C GLU A 472 -22.80 -2.30 -13.00
N ILE A 473 -21.57 -2.67 -12.59
CA ILE A 473 -21.32 -3.05 -11.18
C ILE A 473 -21.54 -1.86 -10.25
N GLY A 474 -21.25 -0.63 -10.67
CA GLY A 474 -21.51 0.59 -9.91
C GLY A 474 -22.98 0.71 -9.49
N HIS A 475 -23.92 0.39 -10.39
CA HIS A 475 -25.35 0.30 -10.06
C HIS A 475 -25.64 -0.81 -9.03
N GLY A 476 -24.96 -1.95 -9.15
CA GLY A 476 -25.01 -3.04 -8.18
C GLY A 476 -24.53 -2.63 -6.79
N VAL A 477 -23.40 -1.94 -6.70
CA VAL A 477 -22.85 -1.39 -5.46
C VAL A 477 -23.81 -0.38 -4.85
N CYS A 478 -24.28 0.60 -5.63
CA CYS A 478 -25.27 1.59 -5.23
C CYS A 478 -26.53 0.96 -4.61
N SER A 479 -27.09 -0.08 -5.26
CA SER A 479 -28.26 -0.82 -4.74
C SER A 479 -27.99 -1.60 -3.42
N ALA A 480 -26.72 -1.76 -3.04
CA ALA A 480 -26.27 -2.41 -1.82
C ALA A 480 -25.60 -1.44 -0.80
N THR A 481 -25.54 -0.14 -1.09
CA THR A 481 -24.90 0.88 -0.23
C THR A 481 -25.84 2.06 0.00
N SER A 482 -26.04 2.89 -1.01
CA SER A 482 -26.73 4.18 -0.97
C SER A 482 -28.24 4.03 -1.18
N ASP A 483 -28.67 3.02 -1.95
CA ASP A 483 -30.08 2.69 -2.25
C ASP A 483 -30.76 3.89 -2.96
N LEU A 484 -30.02 4.64 -3.79
CA LEU A 484 -30.45 5.87 -4.48
C LEU A 484 -31.57 5.58 -5.48
N VAL A 485 -32.76 6.14 -5.22
CA VAL A 485 -33.95 6.00 -6.09
C VAL A 485 -33.62 6.53 -7.48
N TYR A 486 -33.92 5.73 -8.51
CA TYR A 486 -33.49 5.97 -9.88
C TYR A 486 -34.37 6.99 -10.64
N ALA A 487 -34.45 8.20 -10.09
CA ALA A 487 -35.12 9.37 -10.66
C ALA A 487 -34.53 10.66 -10.07
N ARG A 488 -34.70 11.79 -10.76
CA ARG A 488 -34.32 13.14 -10.28
C ARG A 488 -32.83 13.21 -9.87
N GLU A 489 -32.48 14.01 -8.86
CA GLU A 489 -31.09 14.15 -8.39
C GLU A 489 -30.49 12.85 -7.82
N SER A 490 -31.28 12.01 -7.14
CA SER A 490 -30.78 10.73 -6.62
C SER A 490 -30.43 9.77 -7.76
N GLY A 491 -31.24 9.73 -8.82
CA GLY A 491 -30.93 9.00 -10.05
C GLY A 491 -29.73 9.58 -10.81
N ALA A 492 -29.60 10.91 -10.87
CA ALA A 492 -28.46 11.57 -11.48
C ALA A 492 -27.13 11.29 -10.74
N MET A 493 -27.19 11.15 -9.41
CA MET A 493 -26.03 10.66 -8.64
C MET A 493 -25.81 9.15 -8.83
N ASN A 494 -26.86 8.33 -8.93
CA ASN A 494 -26.77 6.89 -9.23
C ASN A 494 -26.01 6.64 -10.56
N GLU A 495 -26.31 7.43 -11.60
CA GLU A 495 -25.55 7.50 -12.85
C GLU A 495 -24.11 7.99 -12.65
N GLY A 496 -23.93 9.16 -12.02
CA GLY A 496 -22.61 9.77 -11.89
C GLY A 496 -21.64 8.97 -11.02
N PHE A 497 -22.12 8.22 -10.03
CA PHE A 497 -21.26 7.29 -9.27
C PHE A 497 -20.83 6.12 -10.15
N SER A 498 -21.71 5.57 -10.97
CA SER A 498 -21.33 4.54 -11.94
C SER A 498 -20.31 5.04 -12.97
N ASP A 499 -20.40 6.30 -13.42
CA ASP A 499 -19.36 6.92 -14.26
C ASP A 499 -18.02 7.11 -13.52
N ILE A 500 -18.05 7.46 -12.23
CA ILE A 500 -16.86 7.52 -11.36
C ILE A 500 -16.22 6.13 -11.20
N TRP A 501 -17.03 5.09 -11.01
CA TRP A 501 -16.55 3.72 -10.88
C TRP A 501 -16.03 3.14 -12.21
N ALA A 502 -16.59 3.56 -13.33
CA ALA A 502 -16.04 3.29 -14.67
C ALA A 502 -14.63 3.90 -14.82
N ALA A 503 -14.49 5.21 -14.60
CA ALA A 503 -13.21 5.92 -14.70
C ALA A 503 -12.13 5.37 -13.75
N ALA A 504 -12.50 5.07 -12.50
CA ALA A 504 -11.57 4.55 -11.51
C ALA A 504 -11.10 3.12 -11.84
N VAL A 505 -11.98 2.26 -12.37
CA VAL A 505 -11.58 0.92 -12.85
C VAL A 505 -10.66 1.02 -14.07
N GLU A 506 -10.94 1.90 -15.04
CA GLU A 506 -10.04 2.08 -16.18
C GLU A 506 -8.67 2.62 -15.76
N ASN A 507 -8.63 3.58 -14.83
CA ASN A 507 -7.38 4.05 -14.24
C ASN A 507 -6.61 2.91 -13.55
N TYR A 508 -7.28 2.08 -12.72
CA TYR A 508 -6.68 0.90 -12.09
C TYR A 508 -6.14 -0.12 -13.10
N VAL A 509 -6.82 -0.32 -14.24
CA VAL A 509 -6.27 -1.15 -15.32
C VAL A 509 -5.01 -0.51 -15.91
N LEU A 510 -4.99 0.80 -16.13
CA LEU A 510 -3.83 1.50 -16.69
C LEU A 510 -2.63 1.57 -15.71
N THR A 511 -2.86 1.62 -14.40
CA THR A 511 -1.79 1.67 -13.39
C THR A 511 -1.24 0.31 -13.01
N ASP A 512 -2.12 -0.68 -12.76
CA ASP A 512 -1.76 -1.90 -12.04
C ASP A 512 -1.87 -3.19 -12.86
N ILE A 513 -2.47 -3.14 -14.06
CA ILE A 513 -2.73 -4.34 -14.89
C ILE A 513 -2.04 -4.25 -16.27
N ASP A 514 -2.39 -3.26 -17.10
CA ASP A 514 -1.86 -3.09 -18.46
C ASP A 514 -2.02 -1.63 -18.96
N GLY A 515 -1.09 -0.77 -18.54
CA GLY A 515 -0.93 0.61 -19.03
C GLY A 515 -0.54 0.76 -20.51
N SER A 516 -0.63 -0.30 -21.33
CA SER A 516 -0.54 -0.20 -22.79
C SER A 516 -1.90 -0.12 -23.49
N LEU A 517 -2.99 -0.27 -22.74
CA LEU A 517 -4.36 -0.20 -23.27
C LEU A 517 -4.76 1.24 -23.68
N PRO A 518 -5.58 1.39 -24.74
CA PRO A 518 -6.05 2.69 -25.21
C PRO A 518 -7.37 3.08 -24.50
N TYR A 519 -7.30 3.30 -23.18
CA TYR A 519 -8.41 3.81 -22.37
C TYR A 519 -8.25 5.31 -22.15
N ASP A 520 -9.35 6.07 -22.16
CA ASP A 520 -9.39 7.49 -21.74
C ASP A 520 -10.41 7.64 -20.62
N PRO A 521 -10.02 7.47 -19.33
CA PRO A 521 -10.94 7.44 -18.17
C PRO A 521 -11.85 8.67 -18.01
N TRP A 522 -11.65 9.74 -18.77
CA TRP A 522 -12.50 10.93 -18.77
C TRP A 522 -13.60 10.90 -19.84
N GLY A 523 -13.69 9.87 -20.68
CA GLY A 523 -14.76 9.63 -21.66
C GLY A 523 -15.49 8.32 -21.41
N ILE A 524 -16.79 8.38 -21.09
CA ILE A 524 -17.63 7.19 -20.82
C ILE A 524 -18.20 6.65 -22.13
N GLY A 525 -17.93 5.39 -22.41
CA GLY A 525 -18.30 4.65 -23.62
C GLY A 525 -17.64 5.22 -24.88
N GLU A 526 -16.37 5.63 -24.76
CA GLU A 526 -15.56 6.19 -25.84
C GLU A 526 -14.95 5.10 -26.75
N GLN A 527 -14.75 3.90 -26.19
CA GLN A 527 -14.36 2.68 -26.91
C GLN A 527 -15.45 2.16 -27.86
N ILE A 528 -16.72 2.49 -27.59
CA ILE A 528 -17.89 1.91 -28.27
C ILE A 528 -18.62 2.87 -29.23
N ASP A 529 -18.29 4.18 -29.24
CA ASP A 529 -18.99 5.19 -30.04
C ASP A 529 -18.53 5.25 -31.52
N GLU A 530 -19.00 4.28 -32.31
CA GLU A 530 -18.77 4.19 -33.75
C GLU A 530 -19.36 5.37 -34.58
N ARG A 531 -20.05 6.34 -33.95
CA ARG A 531 -20.62 7.53 -34.64
C ARG A 531 -19.56 8.54 -35.08
N ASP A 532 -18.28 8.34 -34.77
CA ASP A 532 -17.14 9.05 -35.37
C ASP A 532 -16.47 8.30 -36.53
N GLY A 533 -16.76 7.01 -36.69
CA GLY A 533 -16.16 6.12 -37.69
C GLY A 533 -15.02 5.23 -37.17
N GLY A 534 -14.98 4.95 -35.87
CA GLY A 534 -14.01 4.03 -35.25
C GLY A 534 -12.66 4.70 -34.98
N LEU A 535 -12.69 5.93 -34.46
CA LEU A 535 -11.49 6.61 -33.97
C LEU A 535 -11.07 6.03 -32.62
N ALA A 536 -9.76 5.89 -32.41
CA ALA A 536 -9.25 5.44 -31.11
C ALA A 536 -9.56 6.47 -30.00
N PRO A 537 -9.82 6.01 -28.76
CA PRO A 537 -9.90 6.86 -27.56
C PRO A 537 -8.79 7.91 -27.46
N GLY A 538 -9.08 9.04 -26.79
CA GLY A 538 -8.16 10.17 -26.69
C GLY A 538 -7.75 10.79 -28.05
N SER A 539 -8.58 10.71 -29.09
CA SER A 539 -8.33 11.35 -30.38
C SER A 539 -9.06 12.69 -30.51
N ALA A 540 -8.45 13.68 -31.17
CA ALA A 540 -9.02 15.03 -31.36
C ALA A 540 -10.30 15.12 -32.25
N GLY A 541 -10.97 14.00 -32.47
CA GLY A 541 -12.30 13.89 -33.05
C GLY A 541 -13.05 12.64 -32.61
N SER A 542 -12.52 11.82 -31.68
CA SER A 542 -13.25 10.67 -31.13
C SER A 542 -14.40 11.14 -30.25
N ARG A 543 -15.35 10.26 -29.97
CA ARG A 543 -16.53 10.56 -29.15
C ARG A 543 -16.61 9.66 -27.94
N ALA A 544 -17.44 10.09 -26.99
CA ALA A 544 -17.92 9.32 -25.86
C ALA A 544 -19.45 9.51 -25.77
N LEU A 545 -20.15 8.70 -24.96
CA LEU A 545 -21.52 9.02 -24.57
C LEU A 545 -21.51 10.25 -23.66
N ARG A 546 -20.66 10.26 -22.63
CA ARG A 546 -20.48 11.36 -21.67
C ARG A 546 -19.00 11.69 -21.51
N TRP A 547 -18.67 12.95 -21.28
CA TRP A 547 -17.32 13.39 -20.91
C TRP A 547 -17.33 13.89 -19.47
N MET A 548 -16.37 13.47 -18.65
CA MET A 548 -16.29 13.86 -17.23
C MET A 548 -15.55 15.19 -17.05
N ASP A 549 -14.56 15.45 -17.87
CA ASP A 549 -13.76 16.68 -17.86
C ASP A 549 -14.47 17.86 -18.54
N ASP A 550 -15.19 17.60 -19.64
CA ASP A 550 -16.02 18.57 -20.36
C ASP A 550 -17.44 18.03 -20.70
N PRO A 551 -18.36 17.90 -19.73
CA PRO A 551 -19.73 17.39 -19.96
C PRO A 551 -20.51 18.13 -21.05
N LYS A 552 -20.22 19.42 -21.25
CA LYS A 552 -20.85 20.27 -22.28
C LYS A 552 -20.57 19.79 -23.70
N ALA A 553 -19.49 19.02 -23.92
CA ALA A 553 -19.18 18.44 -25.22
C ALA A 553 -20.17 17.34 -25.66
N SER A 554 -20.70 16.55 -24.71
CA SER A 554 -21.79 15.60 -24.95
C SER A 554 -23.17 16.27 -24.96
N GLY A 555 -23.29 17.43 -24.30
CA GLY A 555 -24.54 18.18 -24.14
C GLY A 555 -25.11 18.14 -22.73
N ASP A 556 -24.28 17.79 -21.74
CA ASP A 556 -24.65 17.65 -20.34
C ASP A 556 -24.21 18.89 -19.51
N PRO A 557 -24.81 19.15 -18.34
CA PRO A 557 -24.39 20.19 -17.40
C PRO A 557 -23.08 19.83 -16.68
N ASP A 558 -22.15 20.78 -16.63
CA ASP A 558 -21.00 20.78 -15.70
C ASP A 558 -21.30 21.53 -14.38
N THR A 559 -22.40 22.29 -14.36
CA THR A 559 -22.79 23.20 -13.29
C THR A 559 -24.23 22.91 -12.86
N TYR A 560 -24.46 22.70 -11.56
CA TYR A 560 -25.78 22.52 -10.97
C TYR A 560 -26.69 23.73 -11.26
N GLY A 561 -27.78 23.51 -11.99
CA GLY A 561 -28.68 24.58 -12.44
C GLY A 561 -28.11 25.49 -13.55
N GLY A 562 -27.05 25.05 -14.25
CA GLY A 562 -26.34 25.79 -15.30
C GLY A 562 -26.93 25.66 -16.71
N GLU A 563 -26.05 25.72 -17.71
CA GLU A 563 -26.39 25.32 -19.08
C GLU A 563 -26.62 23.80 -19.14
N ASN A 564 -27.42 23.34 -20.10
CA ASN A 564 -27.86 21.94 -20.28
C ASN A 564 -28.67 21.28 -19.12
N TRP A 565 -28.69 21.84 -17.92
CA TRP A 565 -29.37 21.28 -16.74
C TRP A 565 -30.87 21.00 -16.96
N ILE A 566 -31.31 19.81 -16.53
CA ILE A 566 -32.71 19.37 -16.57
C ILE A 566 -33.35 19.55 -15.19
N GLU A 567 -34.46 20.28 -15.12
CA GLU A 567 -35.22 20.50 -13.87
C GLU A 567 -35.69 19.15 -13.26
N PRO A 568 -35.15 18.72 -12.10
CA PRO A 568 -35.43 17.37 -11.57
C PRO A 568 -36.88 17.20 -11.09
N GLU A 569 -37.57 18.29 -10.73
CA GLU A 569 -38.99 18.30 -10.39
C GLU A 569 -39.88 18.29 -11.66
N CYS A 570 -39.60 17.37 -12.59
CA CYS A 570 -40.21 17.34 -13.92
C CYS A 570 -41.66 16.79 -13.94
N GLY A 571 -42.11 16.17 -12.84
CA GLY A 571 -43.40 15.52 -12.68
C GLY A 571 -43.25 14.04 -12.33
N GLU A 572 -44.06 13.21 -12.97
CA GLU A 572 -43.95 11.74 -12.97
C GLU A 572 -42.64 11.33 -13.68
N PRO A 573 -41.69 10.67 -13.01
CA PRO A 573 -40.49 10.12 -13.66
C PRO A 573 -40.90 9.04 -14.66
N THR A 574 -40.38 9.13 -15.90
CA THR A 574 -40.62 8.13 -16.95
C THR A 574 -39.39 7.96 -17.84
N LEU A 575 -39.27 6.82 -18.52
CA LEU A 575 -38.24 6.62 -19.55
C LEU A 575 -38.28 7.70 -20.65
N ALA A 576 -39.46 8.24 -20.95
CA ALA A 576 -39.64 9.31 -21.94
C ALA A 576 -39.21 10.72 -21.48
N ASN A 577 -38.84 10.90 -20.21
CA ASN A 577 -38.26 12.12 -19.66
C ASN A 577 -36.93 11.87 -18.93
N ASP A 578 -36.27 10.75 -19.25
CA ASP A 578 -35.02 10.31 -18.63
C ASP A 578 -35.09 10.23 -17.10
N GLN A 579 -36.23 9.76 -16.56
CA GLN A 579 -36.53 9.75 -15.12
C GLN A 579 -36.33 11.13 -14.44
N CYS A 580 -36.63 12.21 -15.17
CA CYS A 580 -36.29 13.61 -14.86
C CYS A 580 -34.79 13.98 -15.00
N GLY A 581 -34.11 13.44 -16.01
CA GLY A 581 -32.77 13.86 -16.45
C GLY A 581 -31.60 13.20 -15.71
N VAL A 582 -31.67 11.89 -15.43
CA VAL A 582 -30.63 11.18 -14.67
C VAL A 582 -29.29 11.08 -15.41
N HIS A 583 -29.27 10.69 -16.69
CA HIS A 583 -28.03 10.56 -17.47
C HIS A 583 -27.45 11.91 -17.88
N THR A 584 -28.27 12.97 -17.89
CA THR A 584 -27.82 14.33 -18.17
C THR A 584 -27.26 15.00 -16.91
N ASN A 585 -28.03 15.05 -15.83
CA ASN A 585 -27.60 15.78 -14.62
C ASN A 585 -26.42 15.11 -13.88
N SER A 586 -26.05 13.86 -14.23
CA SER A 586 -24.84 13.19 -13.71
C SER A 586 -23.54 13.94 -14.04
N GLY A 587 -23.49 14.72 -15.13
CA GLY A 587 -22.34 15.54 -15.51
C GLY A 587 -21.81 16.46 -14.41
N VAL A 588 -22.68 16.89 -13.48
CA VAL A 588 -22.32 17.66 -12.27
C VAL A 588 -21.50 16.84 -11.28
N LEU A 589 -21.77 15.54 -11.11
CA LEU A 589 -20.97 14.64 -10.27
C LEU A 589 -19.67 14.24 -10.98
N ASN A 590 -19.74 14.02 -12.30
CA ASN A 590 -18.59 13.64 -13.11
C ASN A 590 -17.53 14.74 -13.12
N LYS A 591 -17.94 16.00 -13.37
CA LYS A 591 -17.06 17.16 -13.31
C LYS A 591 -16.51 17.41 -11.91
N TRP A 592 -17.31 17.14 -10.87
CA TRP A 592 -16.85 17.25 -9.48
C TRP A 592 -15.70 16.27 -9.20
N PHE A 593 -15.83 15.01 -9.63
CA PHE A 593 -14.79 14.01 -9.45
C PHE A 593 -13.53 14.31 -10.27
N TYR A 594 -13.66 14.68 -11.55
CA TYR A 594 -12.55 15.17 -12.38
C TYR A 594 -11.76 16.29 -11.68
N LEU A 595 -12.48 17.31 -11.16
CA LEU A 595 -11.85 18.45 -10.48
C LEU A 595 -11.16 18.05 -9.15
N MET A 596 -11.56 16.96 -8.49
CA MET A 596 -10.80 16.42 -7.36
C MET A 596 -9.53 15.68 -7.80
N VAL A 597 -9.58 14.91 -8.89
CA VAL A 597 -8.43 14.12 -9.35
C VAL A 597 -7.36 15.01 -9.99
N GLU A 598 -7.75 15.83 -10.97
CA GLU A 598 -6.84 16.59 -11.86
C GLU A 598 -6.68 18.07 -11.46
N GLY A 599 -7.66 18.64 -10.74
CA GLY A 599 -7.72 20.07 -10.42
C GLY A 599 -8.32 20.94 -11.54
N SER A 600 -8.37 22.26 -11.30
CA SER A 600 -8.87 23.24 -12.27
C SER A 600 -7.80 23.79 -13.21
N GLY A 601 -8.21 24.40 -14.32
CA GLY A 601 -7.32 25.02 -15.31
C GLY A 601 -6.48 24.05 -16.16
N GLN A 602 -6.69 22.75 -16.04
CA GLN A 602 -5.99 21.71 -16.80
C GLN A 602 -6.43 21.66 -18.26
N ASN A 603 -5.60 21.08 -19.13
CA ASN A 603 -6.02 20.74 -20.50
C ASN A 603 -6.93 19.51 -20.45
N PHE A 604 -8.02 19.54 -21.23
CA PHE A 604 -8.94 18.40 -21.34
C PHE A 604 -8.37 17.28 -22.22
N SER A 605 -8.88 16.05 -22.03
CA SER A 605 -8.56 14.94 -22.93
C SER A 605 -9.06 15.26 -24.35
N LEU A 606 -8.42 14.69 -25.37
CA LEU A 606 -8.77 14.98 -26.75
C LEU A 606 -10.07 14.27 -27.15
N GLY A 607 -11.07 15.05 -27.57
CA GLY A 607 -12.35 14.53 -28.03
C GLY A 607 -13.14 15.53 -28.88
N SER A 608 -14.19 15.05 -29.53
CA SER A 608 -15.03 15.81 -30.45
C SER A 608 -15.91 16.82 -29.72
N GLY A 609 -15.79 18.10 -30.10
CA GLY A 609 -16.60 19.19 -29.53
C GLY A 609 -16.06 19.82 -28.25
N LYS A 610 -15.11 19.16 -27.56
CA LYS A 610 -14.51 19.62 -26.30
C LYS A 610 -13.78 20.96 -26.43
N ALA A 611 -13.77 21.72 -25.34
CA ALA A 611 -12.84 22.83 -25.14
C ALA A 611 -11.39 22.31 -25.03
N SER A 612 -10.41 23.21 -25.11
CA SER A 612 -8.99 22.83 -24.99
C SER A 612 -8.53 22.63 -23.55
N ALA A 613 -9.21 23.25 -22.60
CA ALA A 613 -8.84 23.32 -21.20
C ALA A 613 -10.03 23.84 -20.38
N ASP A 614 -10.00 23.55 -19.08
CA ASP A 614 -10.86 24.12 -18.06
C ASP A 614 -10.66 25.65 -17.98
N ASP A 615 -11.75 26.42 -17.95
CA ASP A 615 -11.69 27.90 -17.99
C ASP A 615 -11.82 28.58 -16.61
N GLU A 616 -11.92 27.77 -15.55
CA GLU A 616 -12.06 28.15 -14.15
C GLU A 616 -13.32 29.00 -13.82
N ILE A 617 -14.35 29.00 -14.68
CA ILE A 617 -15.58 29.79 -14.51
C ILE A 617 -16.83 28.92 -14.78
N ASN A 618 -17.71 28.81 -13.80
CA ASN A 618 -18.95 28.04 -13.96
C ASN A 618 -20.12 28.89 -14.52
N ASP A 619 -21.23 28.23 -14.89
CA ASP A 619 -22.35 28.88 -15.58
C ASP A 619 -23.06 29.96 -14.75
N ILE A 620 -23.03 29.83 -13.41
CA ILE A 620 -23.53 30.87 -12.50
C ILE A 620 -22.56 32.05 -12.33
N SER A 621 -21.50 32.09 -13.15
CA SER A 621 -20.46 33.13 -13.24
C SER A 621 -19.58 33.26 -11.99
N ASN A 622 -19.44 32.18 -11.22
CA ASN A 622 -18.45 32.09 -10.16
C ASN A 622 -17.12 31.60 -10.75
N ALA A 623 -16.05 32.33 -10.48
CA ALA A 623 -14.69 31.83 -10.69
C ALA A 623 -14.29 30.91 -9.53
N TYR A 624 -13.61 29.81 -9.84
CA TYR A 624 -13.14 28.82 -8.88
C TYR A 624 -11.65 28.51 -9.08
N THR A 625 -11.07 27.78 -8.12
CA THR A 625 -9.76 27.13 -8.26
C THR A 625 -9.79 25.88 -7.40
N VAL A 626 -9.31 24.76 -7.92
CA VAL A 626 -9.25 23.47 -7.22
C VAL A 626 -7.86 22.87 -7.46
N LEU A 627 -7.17 22.47 -6.41
CA LEU A 627 -5.93 21.70 -6.53
C LEU A 627 -6.26 20.21 -6.57
N PRO A 628 -5.51 19.39 -7.34
CA PRO A 628 -5.69 17.94 -7.36
C PRO A 628 -5.45 17.33 -5.98
N ILE A 629 -6.14 16.22 -5.72
CA ILE A 629 -5.88 15.31 -4.60
C ILE A 629 -5.59 13.86 -5.05
N GLY A 630 -5.67 13.58 -6.36
CA GLY A 630 -5.38 12.27 -6.96
C GLY A 630 -6.51 11.23 -6.82
N TYR A 631 -6.45 10.18 -7.64
CA TYR A 631 -7.43 9.08 -7.66
C TYR A 631 -7.61 8.44 -6.28
N ASP A 632 -6.51 8.01 -5.65
CA ASP A 632 -6.46 7.27 -4.39
C ASP A 632 -7.27 7.94 -3.26
N LYS A 633 -7.29 9.28 -3.23
CA LYS A 633 -8.04 10.07 -2.25
C LYS A 633 -9.45 10.36 -2.76
N ALA A 634 -9.60 10.75 -4.03
CA ALA A 634 -10.87 11.11 -4.63
C ALA A 634 -11.88 9.95 -4.60
N GLU A 635 -11.46 8.72 -4.93
CA GLU A 635 -12.33 7.54 -4.97
C GLU A 635 -12.78 7.10 -3.56
N GLN A 636 -11.88 7.17 -2.57
CA GLN A 636 -12.18 6.87 -1.17
C GLN A 636 -13.19 7.87 -0.58
N ILE A 637 -13.05 9.16 -0.93
CA ILE A 637 -13.97 10.23 -0.54
C ILE A 637 -15.32 10.06 -1.25
N ALA A 638 -15.31 9.71 -2.54
CA ALA A 638 -16.52 9.45 -3.31
C ALA A 638 -17.29 8.24 -2.76
N PHE A 639 -16.62 7.11 -2.49
CA PHE A 639 -17.25 5.86 -2.08
C PHE A 639 -17.80 5.95 -0.65
N GLN A 640 -16.99 6.41 0.31
CA GLN A 640 -17.46 6.63 1.68
C GLN A 640 -18.53 7.75 1.74
N GLY A 641 -18.48 8.72 0.80
CA GLY A 641 -19.54 9.71 0.58
C GLY A 641 -20.85 9.10 0.11
N GLU A 642 -20.80 8.26 -0.94
CA GLU A 642 -21.94 7.52 -1.48
C GLU A 642 -22.61 6.64 -0.41
N ILE A 643 -21.79 5.89 0.33
CA ILE A 643 -22.23 5.04 1.45
C ILE A 643 -23.06 5.85 2.46
N MET A 644 -22.71 7.11 2.70
CA MET A 644 -23.39 8.00 3.64
C MET A 644 -24.67 8.65 3.09
N LEU A 645 -25.04 8.45 1.82
CA LEU A 645 -26.29 8.95 1.25
C LEU A 645 -27.52 8.16 1.71
N THR A 646 -28.70 8.70 1.45
CA THR A 646 -30.00 8.06 1.67
C THR A 646 -30.77 8.02 0.33
N PRO A 647 -31.85 7.23 0.21
CA PRO A 647 -32.49 6.95 -1.08
C PRO A 647 -32.91 8.20 -1.88
N ASN A 648 -33.32 9.27 -1.20
CA ASN A 648 -33.68 10.56 -1.81
C ASN A 648 -32.70 11.68 -1.41
N ALA A 649 -31.41 11.35 -1.36
CA ALA A 649 -30.36 12.35 -1.23
C ALA A 649 -30.28 13.23 -2.48
N LYS A 650 -30.03 14.52 -2.27
CA LYS A 650 -29.76 15.52 -3.32
C LYS A 650 -28.27 15.82 -3.43
N PHE A 651 -27.83 16.50 -4.50
CA PHE A 651 -26.42 16.91 -4.66
C PHE A 651 -25.92 17.71 -3.44
N LYS A 652 -26.79 18.52 -2.85
CA LYS A 652 -26.52 19.30 -1.63
C LYS A 652 -26.33 18.44 -0.37
N GLU A 653 -26.83 17.21 -0.34
CA GLU A 653 -26.61 16.24 0.75
C GLU A 653 -25.33 15.40 0.51
N MET A 654 -25.02 15.04 -0.74
CA MET A 654 -23.72 14.43 -1.08
C MET A 654 -22.53 15.37 -0.86
N ARG A 655 -22.69 16.67 -1.11
CA ARG A 655 -21.72 17.68 -0.65
C ARG A 655 -21.47 17.62 0.85
N ASP A 656 -22.53 17.60 1.66
CA ASP A 656 -22.38 17.56 3.12
C ASP A 656 -21.76 16.23 3.60
N ALA A 657 -22.10 15.10 2.94
CA ALA A 657 -21.58 13.77 3.23
C ALA A 657 -20.09 13.63 2.88
N SER A 658 -19.68 13.96 1.65
CA SER A 658 -18.28 13.86 1.21
C SER A 658 -17.33 14.74 2.03
N ILE A 659 -17.70 16.00 2.31
CA ILE A 659 -16.90 16.89 3.19
C ILE A 659 -16.78 16.28 4.61
N THR A 660 -17.84 15.66 5.12
CA THR A 660 -17.84 14.99 6.43
C THR A 660 -16.95 13.74 6.46
N VAL A 661 -16.96 12.95 5.39
CA VAL A 661 -16.10 11.79 5.17
C VAL A 661 -14.64 12.21 5.06
N THR A 662 -14.36 13.27 4.30
CA THR A 662 -13.02 13.85 4.15
C THR A 662 -12.45 14.28 5.51
N LYS A 663 -13.25 14.95 6.34
CA LYS A 663 -12.90 15.26 7.74
C LYS A 663 -12.68 14.02 8.61
N ALA A 664 -13.46 12.96 8.38
CA ALA A 664 -13.30 11.70 9.08
C ALA A 664 -12.04 10.94 8.64
N LEU A 665 -11.54 11.13 7.42
CA LEU A 665 -10.29 10.56 6.94
C LEU A 665 -9.09 11.42 7.34
N TYR A 666 -9.00 12.65 6.83
CA TYR A 666 -7.81 13.51 6.84
C TYR A 666 -7.83 14.61 7.93
N GLY A 667 -8.98 14.84 8.58
CA GLY A 667 -9.15 15.82 9.68
C GLY A 667 -9.91 17.09 9.28
N ASP A 668 -10.32 17.89 10.28
CA ASP A 668 -10.78 19.26 10.02
C ASP A 668 -9.59 20.09 9.47
N PHE A 669 -9.85 20.94 8.47
CA PHE A 669 -8.90 21.87 7.83
C PHE A 669 -7.76 21.22 7.01
N SER A 670 -7.89 19.95 6.61
CA SER A 670 -6.94 19.32 5.68
C SER A 670 -7.02 19.92 4.27
N ASN A 671 -5.99 19.71 3.44
CA ASN A 671 -6.04 20.14 2.03
C ASN A 671 -7.23 19.49 1.31
N GLU A 672 -7.47 18.20 1.55
CA GLU A 672 -8.58 17.44 0.99
C GLU A 672 -9.93 18.08 1.35
N GLU A 673 -10.15 18.51 2.60
CA GLU A 673 -11.40 19.22 2.94
C GLU A 673 -11.58 20.47 2.06
N ILE A 674 -10.51 21.25 1.90
CA ILE A 674 -10.52 22.49 1.12
C ILE A 674 -10.84 22.20 -0.35
N GLN A 675 -10.16 21.22 -0.97
CA GLN A 675 -10.36 20.92 -2.38
C GLN A 675 -11.70 20.25 -2.67
N VAL A 676 -12.16 19.29 -1.84
CA VAL A 676 -13.51 18.69 -1.96
C VAL A 676 -14.58 19.77 -1.87
N THR A 677 -14.43 20.72 -0.92
CA THR A 677 -15.37 21.84 -0.74
C THR A 677 -15.34 22.83 -1.92
N ASN A 678 -14.16 23.05 -2.52
CA ASN A 678 -13.99 23.92 -3.69
C ASN A 678 -14.47 23.27 -4.99
N ALA A 679 -14.25 21.97 -5.20
CA ALA A 679 -14.77 21.22 -6.34
C ALA A 679 -16.31 21.26 -6.36
N TRP A 680 -16.96 21.09 -5.20
CA TRP A 680 -18.41 21.25 -5.10
C TRP A 680 -18.90 22.67 -5.44
N TYR A 681 -18.14 23.70 -5.08
CA TYR A 681 -18.44 25.09 -5.44
C TYR A 681 -18.21 25.37 -6.92
N ALA A 682 -17.19 24.76 -7.54
CA ALA A 682 -16.93 24.83 -8.97
C ALA A 682 -18.14 24.31 -9.76
N VAL A 683 -18.66 23.12 -9.43
CA VAL A 683 -19.91 22.59 -10.04
C VAL A 683 -21.20 23.26 -9.52
N GLY A 684 -21.11 24.39 -8.82
CA GLY A 684 -22.26 25.24 -8.44
C GLY A 684 -23.05 24.79 -7.20
N VAL A 685 -22.67 23.71 -6.55
CA VAL A 685 -23.37 23.17 -5.36
C VAL A 685 -22.81 23.80 -4.10
N GLY A 686 -23.47 24.85 -3.59
CA GLY A 686 -23.14 25.50 -2.32
C GLY A 686 -22.01 26.53 -2.39
N GLU A 687 -21.54 26.99 -1.24
CA GLU A 687 -20.54 28.07 -1.11
C GLU A 687 -19.09 27.58 -1.31
N GLN A 688 -18.16 28.47 -1.66
CA GLN A 688 -16.73 28.14 -1.67
C GLN A 688 -16.23 27.73 -0.28
N TYR A 689 -15.06 27.08 -0.18
CA TYR A 689 -14.41 26.88 1.12
C TYR A 689 -14.09 28.23 1.79
N LEU A 690 -14.99 28.68 2.66
CA LEU A 690 -14.81 29.80 3.55
C LEU A 690 -14.50 29.26 4.94
N SER A 691 -13.20 29.18 5.22
CA SER A 691 -12.64 28.88 6.54
C SER A 691 -13.44 29.56 7.67
N PRO A 692 -13.76 28.85 8.78
CA PRO A 692 -14.35 29.43 9.98
C PRO A 692 -13.34 30.25 10.81
N GLY A 693 -12.47 30.99 10.12
CA GLY A 693 -11.41 31.82 10.68
C GLY A 693 -10.63 32.50 9.55
N ASN A 694 -10.29 33.76 9.77
CA ASN A 694 -9.09 34.32 9.16
C ASN A 694 -7.87 33.58 9.76
N ASN A 695 -6.70 33.64 9.11
CA ASN A 695 -5.42 33.22 9.70
C ASN A 695 -5.18 31.69 9.86
N ILE A 696 -5.70 30.83 8.97
CA ILE A 696 -5.29 29.40 8.98
C ILE A 696 -3.83 29.28 8.54
N ILE A 697 -3.10 28.34 9.15
CA ILE A 697 -1.78 27.88 8.72
C ILE A 697 -1.76 26.34 8.78
N PHE A 698 -1.26 25.69 7.73
CA PHE A 698 -1.15 24.22 7.61
C PHE A 698 0.14 23.80 6.87
N PHE A 699 0.62 22.58 7.12
CA PHE A 699 1.68 21.96 6.32
C PHE A 699 1.10 21.51 4.98
N ASP A 700 1.85 21.71 3.89
CA ASP A 700 1.41 21.27 2.56
C ASP A 700 1.44 19.73 2.40
N ALA A 701 0.68 19.22 1.43
CA ALA A 701 0.45 17.78 1.26
C ALA A 701 1.61 17.05 0.56
N ASP A 702 2.32 17.75 -0.34
CA ASP A 702 3.44 17.20 -1.14
C ASP A 702 4.77 17.16 -0.37
N ASN A 703 4.73 17.44 0.95
CA ASN A 703 5.91 17.48 1.80
C ASN A 703 6.55 16.09 1.98
N THR A 704 7.90 16.06 1.94
CA THR A 704 8.69 14.85 2.14
C THR A 704 8.35 14.15 3.45
N ASN A 705 8.10 12.83 3.38
CA ASN A 705 7.79 11.97 4.54
C ASN A 705 8.97 11.05 4.94
N SER A 706 9.99 10.88 4.09
CA SER A 706 11.23 10.19 4.44
C SER A 706 12.43 10.68 3.63
N VAL A 707 13.63 10.61 4.22
CA VAL A 707 14.91 11.06 3.65
C VAL A 707 16.04 10.13 4.14
N SER A 708 17.16 10.04 3.43
CA SER A 708 18.37 9.36 3.91
C SER A 708 19.40 10.35 4.45
N GLU A 709 20.28 9.88 5.32
CA GLU A 709 21.47 10.64 5.73
C GLU A 709 22.53 10.61 4.62
N ALA A 710 22.80 9.44 4.03
CA ALA A 710 23.62 9.16 2.85
C ALA A 710 23.70 10.31 1.82
N THR A 711 24.89 10.91 1.65
CA THR A 711 25.10 11.95 0.63
C THR A 711 26.08 11.53 -0.48
N ILE A 712 26.11 12.32 -1.56
CA ILE A 712 27.03 12.18 -2.71
C ILE A 712 28.29 13.06 -2.51
N ILE A 713 28.29 13.92 -1.49
CA ILE A 713 29.45 14.72 -1.06
C ILE A 713 30.24 13.87 -0.06
N LYS A 714 31.50 14.21 0.22
CA LYS A 714 32.26 13.56 1.29
C LYS A 714 32.87 14.51 2.30
N GLY A 715 32.66 14.16 3.58
CA GLY A 715 33.28 14.69 4.78
C GLY A 715 32.44 15.72 5.57
N CYS A 716 32.67 15.78 6.89
CA CYS A 716 32.21 16.66 8.00
C CYS A 716 31.04 17.68 7.85
N ASP A 717 30.83 18.30 6.68
CA ASP A 717 29.72 19.23 6.36
C ASP A 717 28.59 18.53 5.55
N GLU A 718 28.63 17.20 5.42
CA GLU A 718 27.62 16.42 4.67
C GLU A 718 26.20 16.62 5.21
N SER A 719 25.29 16.99 4.31
CA SER A 719 23.86 17.02 4.62
C SER A 719 22.97 16.92 3.39
N ASN A 720 21.85 16.22 3.53
CA ASN A 720 20.73 16.25 2.59
C ASN A 720 19.74 17.34 3.00
N THR A 721 19.30 18.17 2.05
CA THR A 721 18.40 19.30 2.32
C THR A 721 17.11 19.21 1.53
N PHE A 722 16.00 19.46 2.21
CA PHE A 722 14.65 19.51 1.64
C PHE A 722 13.85 20.65 2.29
N ASP A 723 12.90 21.21 1.55
CA ASP A 723 12.02 22.27 2.04
C ASP A 723 10.69 21.64 2.52
N ILE A 724 10.27 21.97 3.74
CA ILE A 724 8.92 21.68 4.24
C ILE A 724 8.06 22.92 4.05
N GLU A 725 7.15 22.88 3.08
CA GLU A 725 6.26 23.97 2.74
C GLU A 725 5.09 24.10 3.71
N VAL A 726 4.84 25.33 4.15
CA VAL A 726 3.74 25.67 5.06
C VAL A 726 2.90 26.78 4.44
N THR A 727 1.65 26.47 4.16
CA THR A 727 0.70 27.35 3.48
C THR A 727 -0.20 28.06 4.49
N ALA A 728 -0.35 29.39 4.34
CA ALA A 728 -1.26 30.21 5.14
C ALA A 728 -2.35 30.84 4.28
N VAL A 729 -3.60 30.83 4.76
CA VAL A 729 -4.75 31.34 4.01
C VAL A 729 -5.64 32.26 4.85
N ASN A 730 -6.30 33.19 4.16
CA ASN A 730 -7.15 34.24 4.74
C ASN A 730 -6.48 35.05 5.87
N VAL A 731 -5.19 35.36 5.72
CA VAL A 731 -4.42 36.11 6.73
C VAL A 731 -4.87 37.57 6.76
N ASP A 732 -5.58 37.99 7.81
CA ASP A 732 -6.11 39.35 7.97
C ASP A 732 -5.20 40.29 8.77
N SER A 733 -4.27 39.70 9.50
CA SER A 733 -3.31 40.34 10.39
C SER A 733 -2.08 39.43 10.56
N PRO A 734 -0.87 39.96 10.75
CA PRO A 734 0.34 39.13 10.72
C PRO A 734 0.33 38.02 11.78
N GLN A 735 0.49 36.79 11.32
CA GLN A 735 0.55 35.58 12.13
C GLN A 735 1.97 35.11 12.30
N THR A 736 2.29 34.56 13.46
CA THR A 736 3.55 33.84 13.69
C THR A 736 3.24 32.49 14.32
N ILE A 737 3.60 31.41 13.63
CA ILE A 737 3.69 30.08 14.24
C ILE A 737 5.09 29.86 14.79
N THR A 738 5.16 29.14 15.91
CA THR A 738 6.41 28.57 16.43
C THR A 738 6.32 27.07 16.27
N LEU A 739 7.36 26.48 15.72
CA LEU A 739 7.50 25.05 15.53
C LEU A 739 8.01 24.42 16.84
N ASP A 740 7.40 23.30 17.19
CA ASP A 740 7.72 22.46 18.33
C ASP A 740 8.15 21.08 17.83
N PHE A 741 9.19 20.54 18.46
CA PHE A 741 9.91 19.33 18.03
C PHE A 741 10.12 18.34 19.18
N THR A 742 9.42 18.49 20.32
CA THR A 742 9.61 17.61 21.51
C THR A 742 9.28 16.14 21.32
N ASP A 743 8.64 15.80 20.21
CA ASP A 743 8.13 14.48 19.90
C ASP A 743 8.95 13.80 18.78
N SER A 744 9.98 14.47 18.25
CA SER A 744 11.04 13.83 17.46
C SER A 744 11.75 12.77 18.31
N THR A 745 12.21 11.70 17.67
CA THR A 745 13.31 10.89 18.23
C THR A 745 14.65 11.54 17.88
N ALA A 746 14.76 11.97 16.61
CA ALA A 746 15.83 12.77 16.02
C ALA A 746 16.23 13.95 16.93
N SER A 747 17.53 14.16 17.09
CA SER A 747 18.12 15.04 18.10
C SER A 747 18.45 16.44 17.52
N ALA A 748 19.63 16.99 17.80
CA ALA A 748 20.15 18.21 17.17
C ALA A 748 21.55 17.98 16.59
N GLU A 749 21.91 16.70 16.42
CA GLU A 749 23.21 16.22 15.98
C GLU A 749 23.13 15.68 14.54
N ASP A 750 21.97 15.11 14.23
CA ASP A 750 21.44 14.44 13.03
C ASP A 750 20.53 15.34 12.15
N TYR A 751 19.92 16.41 12.68
CA TYR A 751 19.28 17.44 11.83
C TYR A 751 19.32 18.87 12.39
N SER A 752 19.06 19.82 11.48
CA SER A 752 18.79 21.23 11.79
C SER A 752 17.70 21.82 10.88
N VAL A 753 17.17 22.98 11.27
CA VAL A 753 16.14 23.70 10.50
C VAL A 753 16.50 25.17 10.32
N SER A 754 16.24 25.72 9.14
CA SER A 754 16.54 27.12 8.80
C SER A 754 15.78 28.15 9.65
N THR A 755 14.63 27.76 10.21
CA THR A 755 13.89 28.53 11.22
C THR A 755 13.02 27.64 12.08
N ASN A 756 12.82 28.04 13.35
CA ASN A 756 11.82 27.45 14.25
C ASN A 756 10.50 28.26 14.31
N SER A 757 10.34 29.26 13.43
CA SER A 757 9.10 30.05 13.34
C SER A 757 8.90 30.67 11.96
N LEU A 758 7.65 30.66 11.49
CA LEU A 758 7.25 31.31 10.25
C LEU A 758 6.29 32.47 10.55
N THR A 759 6.44 33.59 9.84
CA THR A 759 5.59 34.77 10.02
C THR A 759 4.89 35.18 8.74
N PHE A 760 3.60 34.89 8.63
CA PHE A 760 2.77 35.18 7.47
C PHE A 760 2.14 36.56 7.62
N ASN A 761 2.48 37.48 6.71
CA ASN A 761 1.98 38.86 6.70
C ASN A 761 0.76 39.05 5.78
N ALA A 762 0.49 38.06 4.95
CA ALA A 762 -0.65 37.88 4.04
C ALA A 762 -0.74 36.37 3.71
N SER A 763 -1.78 35.94 3.01
CA SER A 763 -1.89 34.56 2.52
C SER A 763 -0.75 34.21 1.56
N GLY A 764 -0.32 32.95 1.58
CA GLY A 764 0.79 32.42 0.78
C GLY A 764 1.60 31.37 1.54
N THR A 765 2.52 30.74 0.82
CA THR A 765 3.36 29.63 1.32
C THR A 765 4.75 30.12 1.74
N GLN A 766 5.36 29.47 2.73
CA GLN A 766 6.75 29.67 3.15
C GLN A 766 7.37 28.33 3.54
N SER A 767 8.60 28.07 3.07
CA SER A 767 9.33 26.86 3.39
C SER A 767 10.08 26.93 4.72
N ILE A 768 10.28 25.75 5.30
CA ILE A 768 11.28 25.46 6.33
C ILE A 768 12.28 24.51 5.69
N THR A 769 13.42 25.02 5.23
CA THR A 769 14.51 24.15 4.81
C THR A 769 15.00 23.35 6.02
N VAL A 770 14.89 22.03 5.94
CA VAL A 770 15.46 21.05 6.86
C VAL A 770 16.78 20.58 6.26
N SER A 771 17.81 20.47 7.10
CA SER A 771 19.09 19.86 6.75
C SER A 771 19.31 18.67 7.68
N VAL A 772 19.26 17.46 7.12
CA VAL A 772 19.63 16.20 7.79
C VAL A 772 21.11 15.96 7.53
N PHE A 773 21.89 15.65 8.57
CA PHE A 773 23.34 15.50 8.53
C PHE A 773 23.73 14.03 8.41
N ASN A 774 24.69 13.73 7.54
CA ASN A 774 25.41 12.46 7.64
C ASN A 774 26.50 12.67 8.72
N ASP A 775 26.44 11.95 9.84
CA ASP A 775 27.24 12.26 11.03
C ASP A 775 28.04 11.09 11.64
N ALA A 776 28.05 9.94 10.95
CA ALA A 776 28.82 8.74 11.28
C ALA A 776 28.38 8.03 12.58
N LEU A 777 27.13 8.22 13.04
CA LEU A 777 26.55 7.59 14.23
C LEU A 777 25.66 6.39 13.90
N VAL A 778 26.08 5.22 14.38
CA VAL A 778 25.30 3.97 14.30
C VAL A 778 24.16 3.96 15.32
N GLU A 779 23.05 4.67 15.06
CA GLU A 779 21.90 4.77 15.99
C GLU A 779 20.53 4.30 15.46
N GLY A 780 20.36 4.06 14.16
CA GLY A 780 19.14 3.53 13.55
C GLY A 780 18.20 4.62 13.03
N SER A 781 17.23 4.24 12.18
CA SER A 781 16.32 5.19 11.53
C SER A 781 15.46 6.01 12.52
N GLU A 782 15.66 7.33 12.51
CA GLU A 782 15.07 8.31 13.43
C GLU A 782 13.83 9.03 12.84
N THR A 783 13.21 9.94 13.62
CA THR A 783 12.04 10.73 13.18
C THR A 783 12.08 12.19 13.61
N ILE A 784 11.87 13.10 12.66
CA ILE A 784 11.63 14.54 12.89
C ILE A 784 10.12 14.79 12.95
N VAL A 785 9.60 15.28 14.09
CA VAL A 785 8.16 15.57 14.25
C VAL A 785 7.95 17.07 14.45
N MET A 786 7.55 17.76 13.38
CA MET A 786 7.27 19.20 13.37
C MET A 786 5.83 19.48 13.77
N LYS A 787 5.61 20.26 14.85
CA LYS A 787 4.27 20.64 15.33
C LYS A 787 4.12 22.15 15.44
N PHE A 788 2.91 22.68 15.30
CA PHE A 788 2.61 24.05 15.72
C PHE A 788 1.14 24.22 16.13
N SER A 789 0.85 25.25 16.92
CA SER A 789 -0.53 25.61 17.29
C SER A 789 -1.09 26.74 16.42
N ASN A 790 -2.31 26.57 15.92
CA ASN A 790 -3.09 27.58 15.19
C ASN A 790 -4.49 27.68 15.84
N ASP A 791 -4.80 28.83 16.45
CA ASP A 791 -6.06 29.15 17.17
C ASP A 791 -6.65 28.05 18.10
N SER A 792 -5.76 27.31 18.79
CA SER A 792 -6.00 26.22 19.77
C SER A 792 -5.96 24.80 19.22
N GLU A 793 -5.73 24.63 17.92
CA GLU A 793 -5.55 23.33 17.25
C GLU A 793 -4.06 23.08 16.99
N VAL A 794 -3.63 21.80 16.98
CA VAL A 794 -2.22 21.42 16.76
C VAL A 794 -2.09 20.75 15.39
N ARG A 795 -1.31 21.37 14.49
CA ARG A 795 -0.84 20.76 13.24
C ARG A 795 0.40 19.91 13.54
N THR A 796 0.63 18.86 12.75
CA THR A 796 1.82 18.00 12.86
C THR A 796 2.20 17.47 11.48
N HIS A 797 3.50 17.47 11.18
CA HIS A 797 4.13 16.76 10.06
C HIS A 797 5.27 15.89 10.61
N THR A 798 5.54 14.75 9.98
CA THR A 798 6.59 13.82 10.41
C THR A 798 7.44 13.39 9.23
N VAL A 799 8.76 13.38 9.42
CA VAL A 799 9.74 12.88 8.44
C VAL A 799 10.54 11.75 9.09
N VAL A 800 10.65 10.61 8.43
CA VAL A 800 11.55 9.51 8.82
C VAL A 800 12.94 9.79 8.26
N ILE A 801 13.97 9.73 9.11
CA ILE A 801 15.36 9.74 8.68
C ILE A 801 15.83 8.29 8.53
N LYS A 802 16.54 7.99 7.43
CA LYS A 802 17.14 6.67 7.17
C LYS A 802 18.66 6.74 7.31
N ASP A 803 19.09 6.34 8.50
CA ASP A 803 20.44 5.93 8.88
C ASP A 803 21.01 4.89 7.90
N ASP A 804 22.16 5.19 7.31
CA ASP A 804 22.99 4.27 6.52
C ASP A 804 24.28 3.82 7.22
N ASP A 805 24.58 4.33 8.42
CA ASP A 805 25.75 4.00 9.23
C ASP A 805 25.68 2.62 9.90
N TYR A 806 26.87 2.04 10.10
CA TYR A 806 27.04 0.68 10.60
C TYR A 806 28.38 0.50 11.31
N THR A 807 28.45 -0.52 12.17
CA THR A 807 29.74 -0.98 12.71
C THR A 807 30.42 -1.87 11.67
N PRO A 808 31.51 -1.43 11.00
CA PRO A 808 32.11 -2.20 9.92
C PRO A 808 32.69 -3.52 10.42
N SER A 809 32.41 -4.60 9.69
CA SER A 809 33.20 -5.82 9.77
C SER A 809 34.54 -5.57 9.07
N ILE A 810 35.64 -5.95 9.73
CA ILE A 810 37.01 -5.65 9.28
C ILE A 810 37.75 -6.95 9.00
N GLY A 811 38.43 -7.05 7.86
CA GLY A 811 39.28 -8.20 7.54
C GLY A 811 39.47 -8.46 6.05
N ASN A 812 40.34 -9.42 5.71
CA ASN A 812 40.59 -9.82 4.32
C ASN A 812 40.14 -11.26 3.98
N ALA A 813 39.36 -11.88 4.87
CA ALA A 813 38.80 -13.20 4.66
C ALA A 813 37.27 -13.13 4.71
N THR A 814 36.62 -13.81 3.77
CA THR A 814 35.17 -13.95 3.70
C THR A 814 34.57 -14.38 5.05
N ILE A 815 33.53 -13.68 5.53
CA ILE A 815 32.74 -14.06 6.72
C ILE A 815 31.39 -14.64 6.32
N GLU A 816 30.85 -15.49 7.19
CA GLU A 816 29.48 -16.02 7.10
C GLU A 816 28.52 -15.03 7.78
N LEU A 817 27.56 -14.51 7.02
CA LEU A 817 26.47 -13.63 7.50
C LEU A 817 25.23 -14.47 7.86
N VAL A 818 24.98 -15.52 7.06
CA VAL A 818 24.00 -16.58 7.35
C VAL A 818 24.71 -17.92 7.13
N ASN A 819 24.50 -18.88 8.02
CA ASN A 819 24.91 -20.27 7.86
C ASN A 819 23.82 -21.16 8.50
N GLU A 820 22.97 -21.77 7.67
CA GLU A 820 21.82 -22.57 8.11
C GLU A 820 21.75 -23.90 7.35
N SER A 821 21.89 -25.00 8.10
CA SER A 821 21.77 -26.39 7.61
C SER A 821 20.38 -26.99 7.80
N PHE A 822 19.43 -26.25 8.36
CA PHE A 822 18.08 -26.69 8.71
C PHE A 822 18.07 -28.00 9.56
N ASP A 823 19.08 -28.15 10.42
CA ASP A 823 19.31 -29.32 11.30
C ASP A 823 18.28 -29.46 12.46
N THR A 824 17.18 -28.69 12.43
CA THR A 824 16.11 -28.75 13.43
C THR A 824 14.75 -29.09 12.79
N THR A 825 13.76 -29.44 13.62
CA THR A 825 12.39 -29.72 13.19
C THR A 825 11.45 -28.51 13.38
N SER A 826 12.02 -27.31 13.32
CA SER A 826 11.37 -26.03 13.60
C SER A 826 11.93 -24.97 12.68
N MET A 827 11.17 -23.88 12.46
CA MET A 827 11.72 -22.66 11.85
C MET A 827 12.99 -22.26 12.62
N PRO A 828 14.13 -22.00 11.95
CA PRO A 828 15.30 -21.48 12.62
C PRO A 828 15.06 -20.05 13.17
N ALA A 829 15.96 -19.56 14.01
CA ALA A 829 15.92 -18.16 14.43
C ALA A 829 16.47 -17.28 13.30
N GLY A 830 15.83 -16.14 13.02
CA GLY A 830 16.19 -15.29 11.88
C GLY A 830 15.55 -15.72 10.54
N TRP A 831 14.42 -16.45 10.60
CA TRP A 831 13.72 -16.96 9.43
C TRP A 831 12.19 -16.90 9.63
N SER A 832 11.47 -16.65 8.55
CA SER A 832 10.01 -16.55 8.51
C SER A 832 9.44 -17.17 7.24
N THR A 833 8.11 -17.36 7.19
CA THR A 833 7.41 -17.77 5.96
C THR A 833 6.33 -16.78 5.61
N GLN A 834 6.32 -16.36 4.35
CA GLN A 834 5.30 -15.49 3.78
C GLN A 834 4.53 -16.26 2.69
N SER A 835 3.26 -15.90 2.50
CA SER A 835 2.46 -16.36 1.38
C SER A 835 1.61 -15.19 0.87
N PRO A 836 1.84 -14.68 -0.35
CA PRO A 836 1.06 -13.59 -0.92
C PRO A 836 -0.43 -13.93 -1.10
N ILE A 837 -0.78 -15.22 -1.05
CA ILE A 837 -2.15 -15.76 -1.13
C ILE A 837 -2.71 -16.20 0.25
N GLY A 838 -2.01 -15.90 1.35
CA GLY A 838 -2.48 -16.13 2.72
C GLY A 838 -2.42 -17.58 3.21
N LEU A 839 -3.52 -18.33 3.10
CA LEU A 839 -3.69 -19.65 3.74
C LEU A 839 -3.38 -20.83 2.81
N ASP A 840 -2.14 -20.85 2.32
CA ASP A 840 -1.61 -21.86 1.40
C ASP A 840 -1.83 -23.33 1.87
N PRO A 841 -2.27 -24.26 1.01
CA PRO A 841 -2.43 -25.67 1.36
C PRO A 841 -1.11 -26.42 1.56
N ASN A 842 0.01 -25.86 1.09
CA ASN A 842 1.35 -26.34 1.35
C ASN A 842 1.97 -25.57 2.54
N VAL A 843 3.12 -26.02 3.03
CA VAL A 843 3.90 -25.37 4.10
C VAL A 843 5.39 -25.67 3.94
N TRP A 844 6.24 -24.69 4.23
CA TRP A 844 7.64 -24.97 4.53
C TRP A 844 7.78 -25.78 5.83
N LYS A 845 8.61 -26.82 5.76
CA LYS A 845 8.94 -27.76 6.83
C LYS A 845 10.44 -27.89 6.97
N PHE A 846 10.84 -28.30 8.16
CA PHE A 846 12.22 -28.54 8.56
C PHE A 846 12.25 -29.91 9.23
N ASN A 847 13.18 -30.78 8.84
CA ASN A 847 13.20 -32.18 9.30
C ASN A 847 14.46 -32.58 10.09
N GLY A 848 15.52 -31.77 10.09
CA GLY A 848 16.79 -32.06 10.78
C GLY A 848 17.50 -33.37 10.38
N ILE A 849 17.06 -34.06 9.31
CA ILE A 849 17.47 -35.42 8.96
C ILE A 849 17.54 -35.63 7.43
N GLY A 850 16.85 -34.81 6.63
CA GLY A 850 16.96 -34.71 5.17
C GLY A 850 16.65 -35.99 4.42
N VAL A 851 17.07 -36.02 3.14
CA VAL A 851 16.70 -37.12 2.23
C VAL A 851 17.37 -38.46 2.57
N ASN A 852 18.34 -38.49 3.49
CA ASN A 852 18.82 -39.72 4.15
C ASN A 852 19.49 -39.51 5.53
N SER A 853 20.29 -38.44 5.76
CA SER A 853 20.84 -38.08 7.11
C SER A 853 21.61 -36.73 7.21
N ALA A 854 20.94 -35.57 7.11
CA ALA A 854 21.35 -34.21 7.54
C ALA A 854 20.19 -33.21 7.30
N GLY A 855 20.04 -32.11 8.05
CA GLY A 855 18.91 -31.16 7.96
C GLY A 855 18.54 -30.60 6.58
N ARG A 856 17.26 -30.20 6.40
CA ARG A 856 16.72 -29.54 5.19
C ARG A 856 15.46 -28.72 5.46
N ALA A 857 15.31 -27.61 4.74
CA ALA A 857 14.03 -26.97 4.47
C ALA A 857 13.37 -27.61 3.24
N TYR A 858 12.05 -27.81 3.26
CA TYR A 858 11.30 -28.40 2.14
C TYR A 858 9.82 -27.99 2.19
N ILE A 859 9.11 -28.09 1.07
CA ILE A 859 7.65 -27.92 1.04
C ILE A 859 6.98 -29.26 1.36
N GLU A 860 5.95 -29.23 2.20
CA GLU A 860 5.06 -30.37 2.48
C GLU A 860 3.58 -29.97 2.37
N ASN A 861 2.74 -30.84 1.80
CA ASN A 861 1.30 -30.69 1.81
C ASN A 861 0.76 -30.71 3.25
N ARG A 862 0.12 -29.61 3.69
CA ARG A 862 -0.40 -29.40 5.05
C ARG A 862 -1.45 -30.44 5.47
N GLN A 863 -2.11 -31.10 4.51
CA GLN A 863 -3.11 -32.15 4.75
C GLN A 863 -2.50 -33.54 4.96
N THR A 864 -1.26 -33.77 4.51
CA THR A 864 -0.53 -35.05 4.67
C THR A 864 0.82 -34.85 5.36
N PRO A 865 0.85 -34.57 6.68
CA PRO A 865 2.10 -34.35 7.40
C PRO A 865 3.01 -35.59 7.42
N ASP A 866 4.33 -35.34 7.49
CA ASP A 866 5.40 -36.34 7.50
C ASP A 866 5.48 -37.19 6.21
N ALA A 867 5.05 -36.62 5.08
CA ALA A 867 5.09 -37.25 3.75
C ALA A 867 6.38 -36.95 2.97
N GLY A 868 7.08 -35.85 3.30
CA GLY A 868 8.37 -35.48 2.71
C GLY A 868 8.30 -34.23 1.81
N PRO A 869 9.24 -34.07 0.86
CA PRO A 869 9.28 -32.93 -0.07
C PRO A 869 8.24 -33.09 -1.19
N ASN A 870 6.96 -33.05 -0.80
CA ASN A 870 5.82 -33.24 -1.69
C ASN A 870 4.72 -32.22 -1.41
N TYR A 871 4.14 -31.68 -2.47
CA TYR A 871 3.18 -30.58 -2.44
C TYR A 871 1.80 -31.06 -2.90
N ASN A 872 0.78 -30.23 -2.72
CA ASN A 872 -0.53 -30.48 -3.28
C ASN A 872 -0.57 -30.04 -4.75
N GLN A 873 -0.24 -30.97 -5.67
CA GLN A 873 -0.32 -30.75 -7.11
C GLN A 873 -1.65 -30.15 -7.59
N THR A 874 -2.77 -30.47 -6.92
CA THR A 874 -4.10 -30.00 -7.32
C THR A 874 -4.48 -28.64 -6.72
N GLN A 875 -3.54 -27.88 -6.15
CA GLN A 875 -3.78 -26.55 -5.62
C GLN A 875 -2.56 -25.64 -5.77
N PHE A 876 -2.80 -24.47 -6.37
CA PHE A 876 -1.81 -23.39 -6.49
C PHE A 876 -1.15 -23.06 -5.15
N ALA A 877 0.15 -22.80 -5.18
CA ALA A 877 0.90 -22.33 -4.03
C ALA A 877 1.92 -21.26 -4.41
N ASN A 878 2.11 -20.32 -3.50
CA ASN A 878 3.10 -19.25 -3.60
C ASN A 878 3.69 -19.06 -2.20
N LEU A 879 4.76 -19.80 -1.91
CA LEU A 879 5.33 -19.96 -0.57
C LEU A 879 6.77 -19.49 -0.50
N LEU A 880 6.99 -18.34 0.14
CA LEU A 880 8.32 -17.82 0.42
C LEU A 880 8.79 -18.29 1.81
N LEU A 881 9.99 -18.86 1.86
CA LEU A 881 10.81 -18.95 3.07
C LEU A 881 11.81 -17.79 3.01
N VAL A 882 11.78 -16.90 3.99
CA VAL A 882 12.48 -15.60 3.97
C VAL A 882 13.39 -15.48 5.20
N THR A 883 14.60 -14.95 5.02
CA THR A 883 15.49 -14.60 6.15
C THR A 883 15.00 -13.35 6.89
N ASP A 884 15.48 -13.10 8.10
CA ASP A 884 15.52 -11.73 8.66
C ASP A 884 16.46 -10.85 7.79
N VAL A 885 16.51 -9.53 8.05
CA VAL A 885 17.41 -8.61 7.34
C VAL A 885 18.87 -8.99 7.60
N ILE A 886 19.60 -9.20 6.50
CA ILE A 886 21.03 -9.44 6.45
C ILE A 886 21.70 -8.08 6.21
N ASP A 887 22.68 -7.72 7.05
CA ASP A 887 23.46 -6.50 6.89
C ASP A 887 24.82 -6.82 6.26
N ALA A 888 25.02 -6.32 5.03
CA ALA A 888 26.27 -6.42 4.27
C ALA A 888 26.84 -5.03 3.92
N ARG A 889 26.43 -3.97 4.65
CA ARG A 889 27.05 -2.64 4.53
C ARG A 889 28.54 -2.71 4.88
N GLY A 890 29.36 -2.02 4.10
CA GLY A 890 30.82 -2.11 4.10
C GLY A 890 31.38 -3.45 3.68
N MET A 891 30.60 -4.31 3.01
CA MET A 891 31.07 -5.60 2.50
C MET A 891 30.94 -5.68 0.99
N SER A 892 31.93 -6.33 0.38
CA SER A 892 32.00 -6.58 -1.05
C SER A 892 31.95 -8.08 -1.34
N ASN A 893 31.80 -8.45 -2.61
CA ASN A 893 31.83 -9.85 -3.04
C ASN A 893 30.79 -10.71 -2.30
N VAL A 894 29.60 -10.17 -2.05
CA VAL A 894 28.51 -10.87 -1.35
C VAL A 894 28.14 -12.11 -2.16
N ASN A 895 28.42 -13.28 -1.62
CA ASN A 895 28.29 -14.56 -2.31
C ASN A 895 27.32 -15.45 -1.54
N ILE A 896 26.29 -15.90 -2.23
CA ILE A 896 25.23 -16.75 -1.69
C ILE A 896 25.34 -18.12 -2.31
N SER A 897 25.44 -19.13 -1.45
CA SER A 897 25.43 -20.53 -1.85
C SER A 897 24.40 -21.33 -1.05
N PHE A 898 23.77 -22.29 -1.70
CA PHE A 898 22.88 -23.28 -1.08
C PHE A 898 22.77 -24.52 -1.95
N ASP A 899 22.65 -25.69 -1.32
CA ASP A 899 22.26 -26.91 -1.99
C ASP A 899 20.75 -26.88 -2.23
N TRP A 900 20.34 -27.15 -3.47
CA TRP A 900 18.93 -27.23 -3.84
C TRP A 900 18.61 -28.58 -4.46
N THR A 901 17.35 -28.98 -4.32
CA THR A 901 16.77 -30.07 -5.11
C THR A 901 15.34 -29.71 -5.43
N ALA A 902 14.98 -29.75 -6.71
CA ALA A 902 13.66 -29.39 -7.21
C ALA A 902 13.17 -30.46 -8.18
N GLY A 903 11.88 -30.82 -8.08
CA GLY A 903 11.16 -31.52 -9.14
C GLY A 903 10.63 -30.47 -10.13
N GLY A 904 9.31 -30.44 -10.28
CA GLY A 904 8.63 -29.41 -11.05
C GLY A 904 8.35 -29.81 -12.51
N GLU A 905 7.53 -28.99 -13.17
CA GLU A 905 6.97 -29.25 -14.49
C GLU A 905 7.25 -28.07 -15.43
N THR A 906 7.75 -28.39 -16.62
CA THR A 906 7.81 -27.49 -17.77
C THR A 906 6.72 -27.86 -18.76
N ASP A 907 6.21 -26.91 -19.53
CA ASP A 907 5.24 -27.22 -20.59
C ASP A 907 5.79 -28.27 -21.57
N ALA A 908 4.99 -29.31 -21.82
CA ALA A 908 5.31 -30.39 -22.75
C ALA A 908 5.32 -29.93 -24.23
N ALA A 909 4.76 -28.77 -24.54
CA ALA A 909 4.88 -28.10 -25.84
C ALA A 909 6.05 -27.11 -25.89
N ASN A 910 6.48 -26.53 -24.76
CA ASN A 910 7.59 -25.58 -24.67
C ASN A 910 8.40 -25.69 -23.36
N GLU A 911 9.58 -26.31 -23.42
CA GLU A 911 10.49 -26.49 -22.28
C GLU A 911 10.97 -25.15 -21.63
N ASP A 912 10.76 -24.00 -22.28
CA ASP A 912 11.04 -22.66 -21.74
C ASP A 912 9.92 -22.10 -20.83
N VAL A 913 8.73 -22.74 -20.75
CA VAL A 913 7.60 -22.33 -19.88
C VAL A 913 7.56 -23.23 -18.65
N LEU A 914 7.50 -22.61 -17.47
CA LEU A 914 7.50 -23.29 -16.17
C LEU A 914 6.12 -23.22 -15.52
N PHE A 915 5.61 -24.36 -15.05
CA PHE A 915 4.36 -24.47 -14.29
C PHE A 915 4.65 -24.65 -12.79
N ASP A 916 5.40 -25.70 -12.45
CA ASP A 916 5.84 -26.00 -11.09
C ASP A 916 7.35 -25.82 -11.00
N TYR A 917 7.83 -24.89 -10.16
CA TYR A 917 9.25 -24.58 -10.04
C TYR A 917 9.62 -23.91 -8.70
N GLY A 918 10.86 -24.10 -8.29
CA GLY A 918 11.47 -23.33 -7.20
C GLY A 918 12.12 -22.06 -7.74
N GLU A 919 12.25 -21.04 -6.89
CA GLU A 919 12.94 -19.78 -7.20
C GLU A 919 13.77 -19.30 -6.02
N PHE A 920 14.80 -18.51 -6.32
CA PHE A 920 15.57 -17.74 -5.36
C PHE A 920 15.45 -16.24 -5.66
N LEU A 921 15.20 -15.45 -4.61
CA LEU A 921 14.85 -14.04 -4.70
C LEU A 921 15.56 -13.21 -3.61
N TYR A 922 15.60 -11.90 -3.80
CA TYR A 922 16.03 -10.92 -2.78
C TYR A 922 15.06 -9.73 -2.69
N SER A 923 15.14 -8.99 -1.58
CA SER A 923 14.37 -7.77 -1.35
C SER A 923 15.17 -6.78 -0.48
N PHE A 924 14.97 -5.48 -0.69
CA PHE A 924 15.55 -4.41 0.13
C PHE A 924 14.55 -3.81 1.14
N ASP A 925 13.25 -4.08 0.99
CA ASP A 925 12.17 -3.52 1.82
C ASP A 925 11.32 -4.59 2.54
N GLY A 926 11.55 -5.87 2.23
CA GLY A 926 10.81 -7.01 2.77
C GLY A 926 9.43 -7.24 2.17
N VAL A 927 9.08 -6.48 1.11
CA VAL A 927 7.78 -6.49 0.44
C VAL A 927 7.95 -6.82 -1.05
N ASN A 928 8.84 -6.11 -1.73
CA ASN A 928 9.12 -6.26 -3.15
C ASN A 928 10.27 -7.25 -3.35
N PHE A 929 9.98 -8.44 -3.88
CA PHE A 929 10.96 -9.50 -4.13
C PHE A 929 11.33 -9.62 -5.61
N VAL A 930 12.62 -9.50 -5.90
CA VAL A 930 13.21 -9.64 -7.24
C VAL A 930 13.76 -11.06 -7.40
N SER A 931 13.29 -11.78 -8.43
CA SER A 931 13.76 -13.14 -8.74
C SER A 931 15.14 -13.14 -9.41
N LEU A 932 15.98 -14.12 -9.06
CA LEU A 932 17.36 -14.26 -9.53
C LEU A 932 17.61 -15.55 -10.33
N GLU A 933 16.98 -16.65 -9.94
CA GLU A 933 17.25 -17.99 -10.51
C GLU A 933 16.04 -18.90 -10.33
N THR A 934 15.79 -19.76 -11.33
CA THR A 934 14.69 -20.74 -11.32
C THR A 934 15.23 -22.18 -11.25
N PHE A 935 14.50 -23.06 -10.58
CA PHE A 935 14.92 -24.42 -10.26
C PHE A 935 13.83 -25.42 -10.62
N VAL A 936 14.05 -26.17 -11.70
CA VAL A 936 13.07 -27.08 -12.31
C VAL A 936 13.75 -28.30 -12.94
N ALA A 937 13.05 -29.42 -13.02
CA ALA A 937 13.53 -30.65 -13.62
C ALA A 937 13.13 -30.76 -15.11
N VAL A 938 13.94 -30.18 -15.99
CA VAL A 938 13.78 -30.11 -17.48
C VAL A 938 13.73 -31.45 -18.25
N THR A 939 13.42 -32.61 -17.63
CA THR A 939 13.32 -33.90 -18.34
C THR A 939 12.17 -34.82 -17.89
N GLY A 940 10.99 -34.24 -17.67
CA GLY A 940 9.70 -34.95 -17.62
C GLY A 940 9.20 -35.34 -16.23
N LEU A 941 7.94 -35.81 -16.18
CA LEU A 941 7.04 -35.88 -15.01
C LEU A 941 7.46 -36.78 -13.81
N GLU A 942 8.62 -37.42 -13.85
CA GLU A 942 9.21 -38.13 -12.69
C GLU A 942 10.68 -37.69 -12.43
N SER A 943 11.15 -36.63 -13.09
CA SER A 943 12.53 -36.15 -12.96
C SER A 943 12.70 -35.19 -11.78
N ILE A 944 13.88 -35.25 -11.16
CA ILE A 944 14.28 -34.41 -10.03
C ILE A 944 15.68 -33.90 -10.35
N ALA A 945 15.86 -32.58 -10.31
CA ALA A 945 17.13 -31.92 -10.44
C ALA A 945 17.72 -31.61 -9.06
N THR A 946 19.02 -31.87 -8.88
CA THR A 946 19.80 -31.48 -7.69
C THR A 946 20.99 -30.66 -8.17
N GLY A 947 21.27 -29.56 -7.48
CA GLY A 947 22.45 -28.75 -7.72
C GLY A 947 22.85 -27.96 -6.48
N THR A 948 23.88 -27.15 -6.64
CA THR A 948 24.31 -26.16 -5.66
C THR A 948 24.25 -24.82 -6.38
N TYR A 949 23.53 -23.85 -5.85
CA TYR A 949 23.66 -22.45 -6.23
C TYR A 949 24.92 -21.92 -5.54
N ASP A 950 25.72 -21.13 -6.24
CA ASP A 950 26.94 -20.50 -5.72
C ASP A 950 27.26 -19.32 -6.64
N GLN A 951 26.79 -18.13 -6.27
CA GLN A 951 26.88 -16.91 -7.07
C GLN A 951 27.24 -15.69 -6.21
N MET A 952 28.05 -14.83 -6.80
CA MET A 952 28.38 -13.51 -6.26
C MET A 952 27.40 -12.48 -6.82
N LEU A 953 26.73 -11.75 -5.93
CA LEU A 953 25.60 -10.88 -6.22
C LEU A 953 25.97 -9.44 -5.86
N ALA A 954 26.76 -8.78 -6.72
CA ALA A 954 27.24 -7.41 -6.53
C ALA A 954 26.14 -6.31 -6.52
N VAL A 955 24.86 -6.70 -6.53
CA VAL A 955 23.71 -5.83 -6.22
C VAL A 955 23.39 -5.81 -4.71
N LEU A 956 23.96 -6.74 -3.94
CA LEU A 956 23.82 -6.90 -2.50
C LEU A 956 25.07 -6.41 -1.72
N ASP A 957 26.19 -6.21 -2.43
CA ASP A 957 27.38 -5.52 -1.90
C ASP A 957 26.97 -4.14 -1.35
N ASP A 958 27.45 -3.81 -0.15
CA ASP A 958 27.18 -2.55 0.55
C ASP A 958 25.70 -2.24 0.86
N THR A 959 24.87 -3.26 1.12
CA THR A 959 23.43 -3.09 1.40
C THR A 959 22.92 -3.88 2.60
N GLN A 960 21.75 -3.49 3.12
CA GLN A 960 20.87 -4.36 3.91
C GLN A 960 19.82 -5.01 3.00
N PHE A 961 19.62 -6.32 3.12
CA PHE A 961 18.68 -7.07 2.27
C PHE A 961 18.10 -8.31 2.97
N GLN A 962 16.96 -8.80 2.49
CA GLN A 962 16.45 -10.13 2.80
C GLN A 962 16.59 -11.03 1.57
N VAL A 963 16.78 -12.33 1.78
CA VAL A 963 16.68 -13.33 0.70
C VAL A 963 15.57 -14.33 0.96
N ALA A 964 15.00 -14.84 -0.11
CA ALA A 964 13.87 -15.75 -0.06
C ALA A 964 13.99 -16.89 -1.08
N TRP A 965 13.38 -18.02 -0.72
CA TRP A 965 13.15 -19.13 -1.63
C TRP A 965 11.64 -19.30 -1.81
N ARG A 966 11.16 -19.12 -3.04
CA ARG A 966 9.76 -19.33 -3.41
C ARG A 966 9.60 -20.75 -3.94
N TRP A 967 8.56 -21.43 -3.50
CA TRP A 967 7.95 -22.50 -4.29
C TRP A 967 6.72 -21.95 -4.97
N TYR A 968 6.69 -22.08 -6.30
CA TYR A 968 5.56 -21.76 -7.16
C TYR A 968 5.07 -23.08 -7.77
N ASN A 969 3.81 -23.41 -7.57
CA ASN A 969 3.17 -24.52 -8.28
C ASN A 969 1.75 -24.12 -8.68
N ASP A 970 1.25 -24.68 -9.78
CA ASP A 970 -0.12 -24.43 -10.24
C ASP A 970 -1.11 -25.51 -9.76
N SER A 971 -2.03 -25.95 -10.62
CA SER A 971 -3.02 -27.00 -10.31
C SER A 971 -3.04 -28.16 -11.33
N LEU A 972 -2.02 -28.26 -12.18
CA LEU A 972 -1.82 -29.30 -13.19
C LEU A 972 -1.26 -30.60 -12.57
N VAL A 973 -0.69 -31.48 -13.41
CA VAL A 973 -0.30 -32.86 -13.02
C VAL A 973 1.23 -32.98 -12.95
N GLY A 974 1.82 -32.16 -12.09
CA GLY A 974 3.27 -32.10 -11.88
C GLY A 974 3.88 -33.35 -11.22
N THR A 975 5.16 -33.25 -10.91
CA THR A 975 5.92 -34.33 -10.22
C THR A 975 5.48 -34.47 -8.76
N GLU A 976 5.66 -35.62 -8.10
CA GLU A 976 5.42 -35.72 -6.64
C GLU A 976 6.42 -34.90 -5.79
N TYR A 977 7.45 -34.28 -6.39
CA TYR A 977 8.59 -33.70 -5.68
C TYR A 977 8.63 -32.16 -5.78
N SER A 978 8.65 -31.48 -4.63
CA SER A 978 8.66 -30.01 -4.52
C SER A 978 10.06 -29.40 -4.70
N MET A 979 10.33 -28.24 -4.09
CA MET A 979 11.68 -27.78 -3.76
C MET A 979 12.13 -28.26 -2.36
N THR A 980 13.44 -28.46 -2.19
CA THR A 980 14.15 -28.51 -0.89
C THR A 980 15.39 -27.63 -0.94
N ILE A 981 15.68 -26.92 0.15
CA ILE A 981 16.88 -26.10 0.36
C ILE A 981 17.68 -26.66 1.54
N ASP A 982 19.00 -26.66 1.41
CA ASP A 982 19.98 -27.24 2.34
C ASP A 982 21.27 -26.39 2.30
N ASN A 983 22.05 -26.40 3.38
CA ASN A 983 23.33 -25.68 3.49
C ASN A 983 23.32 -24.22 2.98
N VAL A 984 22.38 -23.38 3.43
CA VAL A 984 22.35 -21.95 3.05
C VAL A 984 23.51 -21.23 3.73
N VAL A 985 24.44 -20.72 2.92
CA VAL A 985 25.53 -19.86 3.38
C VAL A 985 25.50 -18.55 2.58
N VAL A 986 25.19 -17.46 3.28
CA VAL A 986 25.39 -16.08 2.77
C VAL A 986 26.71 -15.59 3.33
N THR A 987 27.59 -15.09 2.46
CA THR A 987 28.90 -14.61 2.84
C THR A 987 29.20 -13.24 2.25
N GLY A 988 30.09 -12.49 2.90
CA GLY A 988 30.64 -11.25 2.36
C GLY A 988 32.15 -11.16 2.63
N LEU A 989 32.90 -10.46 1.78
CA LEU A 989 34.26 -10.02 2.10
C LEU A 989 34.14 -8.71 2.90
N PRO A 990 34.61 -8.67 4.17
CA PRO A 990 34.54 -7.46 4.98
C PRO A 990 35.36 -6.30 4.39
N ALA A 991 35.15 -5.10 4.93
CA ALA A 991 36.01 -3.96 4.66
C ALA A 991 37.47 -4.32 5.01
N LEU A 992 38.38 -4.05 4.06
CA LEU A 992 39.79 -4.30 4.26
C LEU A 992 40.34 -3.37 5.36
N VAL A 993 41.50 -3.71 5.91
CA VAL A 993 42.30 -2.70 6.63
C VAL A 993 42.99 -1.85 5.58
N GLU A 994 42.77 -0.53 5.58
CA GLU A 994 43.39 0.39 4.63
C GLU A 994 44.94 0.34 4.75
N THR A 995 45.63 0.28 3.62
CA THR A 995 47.10 0.22 3.49
C THR A 995 47.68 1.12 2.39
N GLU A 996 46.88 1.73 1.53
CA GLU A 996 47.36 2.59 0.44
C GLU A 996 47.76 4.00 0.93
N LEU A 997 48.60 4.66 0.13
CA LEU A 997 49.22 5.94 0.51
C LEU A 997 48.37 7.14 0.08
N ALA A 998 48.19 8.09 1.01
CA ALA A 998 47.35 9.28 0.87
C ALA A 998 45.86 8.98 0.67
N SER A 999 45.40 7.82 1.14
CA SER A 999 43.99 7.59 1.42
C SER A 999 43.52 8.48 2.58
N THR A 1000 42.27 8.91 2.52
CA THR A 1000 41.67 9.93 3.40
C THR A 1000 40.27 9.57 3.84
N ASP A 1001 39.88 10.18 4.95
CA ASP A 1001 38.49 10.27 5.41
C ASP A 1001 38.37 11.50 6.35
N SER A 1002 37.17 12.03 6.59
CA SER A 1002 36.97 13.13 7.55
C SER A 1002 35.56 13.24 8.12
N GLU A 1003 35.43 13.02 9.43
CA GLU A 1003 34.14 12.95 10.13
C GLU A 1003 34.05 13.86 11.36
N THR A 1004 32.83 14.19 11.78
CA THR A 1004 32.56 15.06 12.93
C THR A 1004 32.51 14.27 14.24
N VAL A 1005 33.55 14.37 15.08
CA VAL A 1005 33.66 13.54 16.31
C VAL A 1005 33.29 14.34 17.56
N LYS A 1006 32.04 14.19 18.01
CA LYS A 1006 31.50 14.87 19.20
C LYS A 1006 31.81 14.10 20.50
N ALA A 1007 31.32 14.60 21.63
CA ALA A 1007 31.78 14.23 22.97
C ALA A 1007 31.17 12.93 23.52
N GLY A 1008 31.61 11.78 23.02
CA GLY A 1008 31.19 10.44 23.47
C GLY A 1008 30.91 9.47 22.33
N ASN A 1009 30.87 9.99 21.10
CA ASN A 1009 30.63 9.26 19.87
C ASN A 1009 31.64 8.12 19.67
N GLU A 1010 31.25 7.15 18.85
CA GLU A 1010 32.07 6.02 18.42
C GLU A 1010 32.11 6.00 16.89
N ILE A 1011 33.14 6.64 16.32
CA ILE A 1011 33.25 6.89 14.88
C ILE A 1011 34.29 5.96 14.25
N TYR A 1012 33.93 5.33 13.14
CA TYR A 1012 34.81 4.51 12.32
C TYR A 1012 35.20 5.28 11.06
N PHE A 1013 36.50 5.41 10.82
CA PHE A 1013 37.01 6.12 9.64
C PHE A 1013 37.28 5.14 8.50
N ILE A 1014 36.67 5.39 7.35
CA ILE A 1014 36.57 4.50 6.20
C ILE A 1014 37.05 5.25 4.95
N SER A 1015 38.02 4.68 4.24
CA SER A 1015 38.70 5.29 3.10
C SER A 1015 37.75 5.75 1.99
N ASP A 1016 37.75 7.05 1.68
CA ASP A 1016 37.11 7.68 0.51
C ASP A 1016 37.45 6.96 -0.82
N GLN A 1017 38.58 6.26 -0.87
CA GLN A 1017 39.17 5.74 -2.10
C GLN A 1017 38.87 4.27 -2.37
N ASP A 1018 38.71 3.43 -1.34
CA ASP A 1018 38.48 1.98 -1.49
C ASP A 1018 37.62 1.31 -0.39
N ALA A 1019 37.02 2.09 0.51
CA ALA A 1019 36.26 1.63 1.68
C ALA A 1019 37.06 0.79 2.71
N GLY A 1020 38.40 0.84 2.69
CA GLY A 1020 39.24 0.25 3.74
C GLY A 1020 39.13 1.01 5.07
N VAL A 1021 38.99 0.29 6.19
CA VAL A 1021 38.93 0.90 7.53
C VAL A 1021 40.32 1.36 7.96
N MET A 1022 40.42 2.64 8.29
CA MET A 1022 41.67 3.33 8.63
C MET A 1022 41.93 3.29 10.14
N VAL A 1023 40.96 3.78 10.92
CA VAL A 1023 41.06 4.01 12.37
C VAL A 1023 39.66 4.09 12.98
N LYS A 1024 39.53 3.79 14.27
CA LYS A 1024 38.33 4.08 15.06
C LYS A 1024 38.67 5.07 16.16
N ILE A 1025 37.84 6.09 16.35
CA ILE A 1025 37.94 7.07 17.44
C ILE A 1025 36.70 6.96 18.33
N GLU A 1026 36.91 6.85 19.64
CA GLU A 1026 35.83 6.69 20.62
C GLU A 1026 36.18 7.36 21.96
N ASN A 1027 35.19 7.51 22.85
CA ASN A 1027 35.36 8.06 24.21
C ASN A 1027 35.96 9.49 24.27
N ALA A 1028 35.72 10.32 23.25
CA ALA A 1028 36.18 11.71 23.23
C ALA A 1028 35.58 12.51 24.41
N THR A 1029 36.43 13.12 25.24
CA THR A 1029 35.98 13.83 26.46
C THR A 1029 35.34 15.21 26.22
N ALA A 1030 35.45 15.71 25.00
CA ALA A 1030 34.87 16.95 24.50
C ALA A 1030 34.81 16.87 22.96
N ASP A 1031 34.06 17.78 22.36
CA ASP A 1031 33.93 17.94 20.91
C ASP A 1031 35.29 18.16 20.23
N LEU A 1032 35.58 17.33 19.21
CA LEU A 1032 36.79 17.40 18.39
C LEU A 1032 36.59 18.21 17.10
N GLY A 1033 35.37 18.62 16.77
CA GLY A 1033 35.02 19.23 15.49
C GLY A 1033 35.19 18.25 14.32
N CYS A 1034 35.54 18.80 13.16
CA CYS A 1034 35.87 17.99 11.98
C CYS A 1034 37.24 17.32 12.18
N VAL A 1035 37.28 15.99 12.08
CA VAL A 1035 38.49 15.19 12.26
C VAL A 1035 38.87 14.54 10.94
N SER A 1036 39.91 15.07 10.27
CA SER A 1036 40.48 14.47 9.07
C SER A 1036 41.53 13.41 9.41
N VAL A 1037 41.48 12.27 8.72
CA VAL A 1037 42.43 11.15 8.81
C VAL A 1037 43.15 10.99 7.47
N GLU A 1038 44.46 10.73 7.48
CA GLU A 1038 45.27 10.48 6.27
C GLU A 1038 46.31 9.37 6.51
N VAL A 1039 46.43 8.41 5.57
CA VAL A 1039 47.59 7.49 5.55
C VAL A 1039 48.80 8.21 4.95
N THR A 1040 49.69 8.70 5.82
CA THR A 1040 50.84 9.55 5.44
C THR A 1040 52.13 8.78 5.14
N ALA A 1041 52.19 7.49 5.47
CA ALA A 1041 53.19 6.55 4.96
C ALA A 1041 52.59 5.14 4.86
N ALA A 1042 53.14 4.31 3.97
CA ALA A 1042 52.73 2.93 3.73
C ALA A 1042 53.93 2.07 3.25
N GLY A 1043 53.82 0.75 3.37
CA GLY A 1043 54.80 -0.23 2.87
C GLY A 1043 55.61 -0.95 3.96
N ASP A 1044 56.87 -1.26 3.67
CA ASP A 1044 57.79 -1.97 4.59
C ASP A 1044 58.22 -1.06 5.77
N GLY A 1045 58.44 -1.66 6.95
CA GLY A 1045 58.77 -0.94 8.19
C GLY A 1045 60.07 -0.12 8.17
N GLY A 1046 60.02 1.07 8.77
CA GLY A 1046 61.12 2.03 8.82
C GLY A 1046 61.97 1.97 10.08
N ASN A 1047 63.14 2.60 10.05
CA ASN A 1047 63.92 2.98 11.25
C ASN A 1047 63.79 4.49 11.43
N PHE A 1048 63.62 4.97 12.66
CA PHE A 1048 63.56 6.42 12.91
C PHE A 1048 64.88 7.10 12.56
N THR A 1049 64.81 8.26 11.89
CA THR A 1049 65.97 9.09 11.55
C THR A 1049 66.63 9.68 12.81
N ASN A 1050 65.85 9.97 13.86
CA ASN A 1050 66.31 10.71 15.04
C ASN A 1050 66.05 10.01 16.40
N LEU A 1051 65.61 8.74 16.40
CA LEU A 1051 65.44 7.90 17.58
C LEU A 1051 66.02 6.49 17.37
N PRO A 1052 66.41 5.77 18.45
CA PRO A 1052 66.76 4.36 18.36
C PRO A 1052 65.51 3.48 18.35
N GLY A 1053 65.13 2.93 17.19
CA GLY A 1053 64.05 1.96 17.06
C GLY A 1053 63.53 1.84 15.62
N SER A 1054 62.57 0.93 15.42
CA SER A 1054 61.83 0.74 14.17
C SER A 1054 60.32 0.87 14.36
N TYR A 1055 59.64 1.31 13.30
CA TYR A 1055 58.20 1.53 13.26
C TYR A 1055 57.55 0.79 12.07
N ALA A 1056 56.29 0.40 12.21
CA ALA A 1056 55.53 -0.27 11.14
C ALA A 1056 55.34 0.68 9.95
N GLY A 1057 55.37 0.16 8.72
CA GLY A 1057 55.46 1.01 7.52
C GLY A 1057 54.24 1.92 7.29
N LYS A 1058 53.06 1.55 7.80
CA LYS A 1058 51.87 2.42 7.81
C LYS A 1058 51.89 3.41 8.96
N VAL A 1059 51.59 4.66 8.62
CA VAL A 1059 51.55 5.82 9.52
C VAL A 1059 50.29 6.63 9.21
N ILE A 1060 49.50 6.95 10.25
CA ILE A 1060 48.22 7.65 10.13
C ILE A 1060 48.34 9.02 10.78
N ALA A 1061 48.00 10.09 10.06
CA ALA A 1061 47.80 11.41 10.64
C ALA A 1061 46.34 11.58 11.07
N ILE A 1062 46.12 12.20 12.23
CA ILE A 1062 44.77 12.58 12.71
C ILE A 1062 44.82 14.07 13.06
N ASN A 1063 43.94 14.85 12.43
CA ASN A 1063 43.86 16.29 12.60
C ASN A 1063 42.41 16.74 12.84
N ALA A 1064 42.13 17.16 14.07
CA ALA A 1064 40.85 17.66 14.54
C ALA A 1064 40.84 19.19 14.60
N ASP A 1065 39.82 19.87 14.07
CA ASP A 1065 39.78 21.35 14.00
C ASP A 1065 39.01 22.03 15.15
N GLY A 1066 38.28 21.24 15.95
CA GLY A 1066 37.41 21.71 17.03
C GLY A 1066 38.13 22.46 18.15
N VAL A 1067 37.39 23.37 18.79
CA VAL A 1067 37.94 24.36 19.75
C VAL A 1067 38.58 23.70 20.97
N ASP A 1068 38.03 22.59 21.47
CA ASP A 1068 38.53 21.86 22.63
C ASP A 1068 39.46 20.69 22.27
N ALA A 1069 39.53 20.29 20.99
CA ALA A 1069 40.36 19.19 20.48
C ALA A 1069 41.85 19.20 20.91
N PRO A 1070 42.53 20.37 21.03
CA PRO A 1070 43.90 20.43 21.55
C PRO A 1070 44.07 20.03 23.03
N THR A 1071 42.95 19.81 23.76
CA THR A 1071 42.95 19.43 25.17
C THR A 1071 42.04 18.24 25.50
N ALA A 1072 41.09 17.91 24.63
CA ALA A 1072 40.29 16.70 24.71
C ALA A 1072 41.18 15.46 24.64
N SER A 1073 40.81 14.42 25.41
CA SER A 1073 41.36 13.09 25.23
C SER A 1073 40.34 12.18 24.55
N TYR A 1074 40.82 11.34 23.63
CA TYR A 1074 40.05 10.33 22.93
C TYR A 1074 40.84 9.00 22.93
N ASP A 1075 40.14 7.88 22.83
CA ASP A 1075 40.76 6.61 22.48
C ASP A 1075 40.90 6.50 20.96
N VAL A 1076 42.06 6.03 20.50
CA VAL A 1076 42.31 5.68 19.11
C VAL A 1076 42.54 4.18 18.99
N THR A 1077 41.88 3.52 18.03
CA THR A 1077 42.14 2.13 17.66
C THR A 1077 42.66 2.06 16.24
N LEU A 1078 43.95 1.76 16.08
CA LEU A 1078 44.63 1.65 14.78
C LEU A 1078 44.59 0.20 14.28
N TYR A 1079 44.30 0.02 12.98
CA TYR A 1079 44.23 -1.30 12.34
C TYR A 1079 45.44 -1.56 11.44
N TYR A 1080 46.06 -2.73 11.59
CA TYR A 1080 47.22 -3.15 10.81
C TYR A 1080 47.05 -4.59 10.34
N THR A 1081 47.34 -4.86 9.07
CA THR A 1081 47.42 -6.22 8.52
C THR A 1081 48.54 -7.04 9.17
N TYR A 1082 48.47 -8.35 8.99
CA TYR A 1082 49.57 -9.25 9.30
C TYR A 1082 50.86 -8.93 8.54
N GLY A 1083 50.77 -8.36 7.33
CA GLY A 1083 51.92 -7.97 6.51
C GLY A 1083 52.71 -6.82 7.11
N GLU A 1084 52.03 -5.71 7.43
CA GLU A 1084 52.65 -4.50 8.01
C GLU A 1084 53.29 -4.74 9.39
N THR A 1085 52.92 -5.84 10.06
CA THR A 1085 53.47 -6.24 11.36
C THR A 1085 54.45 -7.43 11.29
N ALA A 1086 54.70 -8.01 10.09
CA ALA A 1086 55.44 -9.26 9.94
C ALA A 1086 56.94 -9.19 10.30
N GLU A 1087 57.58 -8.03 10.11
CA GLU A 1087 59.01 -7.83 10.40
C GLU A 1087 59.31 -7.74 11.92
N PHE A 1088 58.29 -7.67 12.77
CA PHE A 1088 58.45 -7.60 14.23
C PHE A 1088 58.41 -8.98 14.88
N ALA A 1089 59.44 -9.31 15.66
CA ALA A 1089 59.60 -10.62 16.30
C ALA A 1089 58.55 -10.94 17.39
N ASP A 1090 57.86 -9.93 17.91
CA ASP A 1090 56.72 -10.07 18.83
C ASP A 1090 55.73 -8.92 18.59
N PRO A 1091 54.75 -9.09 17.68
CA PRO A 1091 53.73 -8.07 17.42
C PRO A 1091 52.89 -7.71 18.66
N SER A 1092 52.73 -8.64 19.61
CA SER A 1092 51.96 -8.39 20.84
C SER A 1092 52.63 -7.41 21.81
N ALA A 1093 53.93 -7.14 21.61
CA ALA A 1093 54.71 -6.17 22.35
C ALA A 1093 54.78 -4.78 21.68
N LEU A 1094 54.17 -4.58 20.51
CA LEU A 1094 54.11 -3.27 19.85
C LEU A 1094 53.20 -2.30 20.62
N GLN A 1095 53.58 -1.02 20.60
CA GLN A 1095 52.81 0.07 21.19
C GLN A 1095 52.55 1.18 20.17
N ILE A 1096 51.53 1.99 20.41
CA ILE A 1096 51.24 3.16 19.60
C ILE A 1096 52.19 4.28 20.01
N ILE A 1097 52.89 4.87 19.06
CA ILE A 1097 53.62 6.13 19.20
C ILE A 1097 52.83 7.25 18.52
N LYS A 1098 52.62 8.35 19.25
CA LYS A 1098 52.08 9.62 18.77
C LYS A 1098 53.23 10.62 18.70
N VAL A 1099 53.43 11.26 17.55
CA VAL A 1099 54.51 12.22 17.29
C VAL A 1099 53.91 13.61 17.08
N GLU A 1100 54.38 14.56 17.88
CA GLU A 1100 53.98 15.97 17.82
C GLU A 1100 54.78 16.68 16.70
N GLY A 1101 54.44 16.37 15.44
CA GLY A 1101 55.11 16.82 14.22
C GLY A 1101 54.29 16.52 12.96
N SER A 1102 54.83 16.82 11.77
CA SER A 1102 54.17 16.54 10.48
C SER A 1102 54.49 15.17 9.88
N THR A 1103 55.48 14.46 10.43
CA THR A 1103 55.92 13.14 9.98
C THR A 1103 56.44 12.32 11.17
N ILE A 1104 56.38 10.98 11.07
CA ILE A 1104 56.84 10.09 12.15
C ILE A 1104 58.36 10.24 12.44
N ASP A 1105 59.14 10.65 11.45
CA ASP A 1105 60.59 10.89 11.53
C ASP A 1105 60.98 12.16 12.33
N GLU A 1106 60.03 13.04 12.64
CA GLU A 1106 60.21 14.19 13.53
C GLU A 1106 60.28 13.80 15.02
N ALA A 1107 60.13 12.52 15.35
CA ALA A 1107 60.32 12.00 16.70
C ALA A 1107 61.81 12.00 17.11
N THR A 1108 62.12 12.59 18.26
CA THR A 1108 63.47 12.81 18.81
C THR A 1108 63.48 12.59 20.33
N ASP A 1109 64.67 12.47 20.94
CA ASP A 1109 64.85 12.45 22.41
C ASP A 1109 64.41 13.75 23.15
N SER A 1110 63.72 14.67 22.47
CA SER A 1110 63.23 15.93 23.06
C SER A 1110 62.01 15.68 23.97
N PRO A 1111 61.95 16.27 25.18
CA PRO A 1111 60.78 16.15 26.05
C PRO A 1111 59.50 16.62 25.36
N ASN A 1112 58.46 15.79 25.41
CA ASN A 1112 57.11 16.04 24.87
C ASN A 1112 57.02 16.15 23.34
N ASN A 1113 58.00 15.67 22.56
CA ASN A 1113 57.91 15.61 21.09
C ASN A 1113 57.30 14.30 20.57
N TYR A 1114 57.25 13.25 21.41
CA TYR A 1114 56.42 12.07 21.18
C TYR A 1114 55.87 11.54 22.50
N THR A 1115 54.81 10.73 22.42
CA THR A 1115 54.29 9.92 23.52
C THR A 1115 54.11 8.47 23.04
N ILE A 1116 54.29 7.50 23.95
CA ILE A 1116 54.05 6.07 23.67
C ILE A 1116 52.96 5.59 24.62
N GLY A 1117 51.94 4.94 24.07
CA GLY A 1117 50.75 4.51 24.78
C GLY A 1117 50.07 3.32 24.10
N GLY A 1118 48.97 2.88 24.69
CA GLY A 1118 48.19 1.75 24.19
C GLY A 1118 48.93 0.40 24.20
N ALA A 1119 48.22 -0.59 23.67
CA ALA A 1119 48.68 -1.96 23.46
C ALA A 1119 47.81 -2.63 22.38
N MET A 1120 48.17 -3.85 21.98
CA MET A 1120 47.31 -4.72 21.18
C MET A 1120 45.94 -4.92 21.86
N LEU A 1121 44.87 -4.61 21.13
CA LEU A 1121 43.47 -4.84 21.52
C LEU A 1121 43.01 -6.23 21.04
N LEU A 1122 43.33 -6.58 19.79
CA LEU A 1122 42.97 -7.84 19.15
C LEU A 1122 44.09 -8.31 18.20
N ASP A 1123 44.33 -9.61 18.17
CA ASP A 1123 45.06 -10.30 17.09
C ASP A 1123 44.05 -11.27 16.44
N ASN A 1124 43.56 -10.91 15.26
CA ASN A 1124 42.55 -11.67 14.53
C ASN A 1124 43.24 -12.45 13.40
N SER A 1125 43.62 -13.69 13.71
CA SER A 1125 44.30 -14.58 12.75
C SER A 1125 43.45 -14.92 11.55
N ASP A 1126 42.14 -14.97 11.72
CA ASP A 1126 41.25 -15.54 10.73
C ASP A 1126 40.92 -14.46 9.69
N GLN A 1127 40.91 -13.20 10.12
CA GLN A 1127 40.79 -12.00 9.28
C GLN A 1127 42.13 -11.30 8.94
N GLN A 1128 43.27 -11.91 9.31
CA GLN A 1128 44.64 -11.45 9.03
C GLN A 1128 44.95 -10.00 9.47
N TYR A 1129 44.35 -9.49 10.55
CA TYR A 1129 44.65 -8.16 11.09
C TYR A 1129 44.88 -8.15 12.60
N ARG A 1130 45.53 -7.06 13.05
CA ARG A 1130 45.77 -6.70 14.45
C ARG A 1130 45.25 -5.30 14.67
N SER A 1131 44.54 -5.09 15.78
CA SER A 1131 44.17 -3.74 16.23
C SER A 1131 44.88 -3.39 17.52
N TYR A 1132 45.23 -2.12 17.67
CA TYR A 1132 45.93 -1.58 18.82
C TYR A 1132 45.18 -0.36 19.32
N LYS A 1133 44.89 -0.29 20.62
CA LYS A 1133 44.08 0.79 21.22
C LYS A 1133 44.86 1.55 22.29
N GLY A 1134 44.71 2.87 22.34
CA GLY A 1134 45.27 3.71 23.40
C GLY A 1134 44.65 5.11 23.44
N THR A 1135 44.69 5.74 24.61
CA THR A 1135 44.14 7.08 24.85
C THR A 1135 45.17 8.18 24.61
N PHE A 1136 44.82 9.21 23.83
CA PHE A 1136 45.71 10.31 23.45
C PHE A 1136 44.96 11.67 23.45
N THR A 1137 45.69 12.78 23.18
CA THR A 1137 45.15 14.15 23.18
C THR A 1137 45.69 14.98 22.02
N GLY A 1138 44.82 15.63 21.24
CA GLY A 1138 45.20 16.56 20.15
C GLY A 1138 45.86 15.95 18.91
N ASN A 1139 45.96 16.76 17.87
CA ASN A 1139 46.34 16.40 16.49
C ASN A 1139 47.78 15.92 16.39
N SER A 1140 48.05 14.84 15.66
CA SER A 1140 49.39 14.25 15.53
C SER A 1140 49.48 13.14 14.48
N VAL A 1141 50.71 12.72 14.24
CA VAL A 1141 51.05 11.54 13.45
C VAL A 1141 51.21 10.32 14.36
N PHE A 1142 50.57 9.21 14.01
CA PHE A 1142 50.50 7.97 14.77
C PHE A 1142 51.12 6.80 13.99
N GLY A 1143 51.78 5.89 14.71
CA GLY A 1143 52.26 4.63 14.14
C GLY A 1143 52.50 3.58 15.23
N LEU A 1144 52.82 2.34 14.84
CA LEU A 1144 53.29 1.31 15.77
C LEU A 1144 54.82 1.33 15.89
N ILE A 1145 55.30 1.32 17.13
CA ILE A 1145 56.72 1.19 17.46
C ILE A 1145 56.99 -0.15 18.16
N SER A 1146 58.05 -0.84 17.75
CA SER A 1146 58.66 -1.84 18.60
C SER A 1146 59.56 -1.15 19.61
N LEU A 1147 59.26 -1.32 20.90
CA LEU A 1147 60.25 -1.06 21.93
C LEU A 1147 61.32 -2.16 21.91
N GLU A 1148 62.19 -2.10 20.90
CA GLU A 1148 63.59 -2.48 21.05
C GLU A 1148 64.23 -1.57 22.13
N VAL A 1149 63.91 -1.86 23.38
CA VAL A 1149 64.86 -1.71 24.46
C VAL A 1149 66.15 -2.34 23.95
N LEU A 1150 67.25 -1.59 23.97
CA LEU A 1150 68.59 -2.10 23.70
C LEU A 1150 68.88 -3.29 24.64
N SER A 1151 68.53 -4.48 24.18
CA SER A 1151 68.67 -5.74 24.89
C SER A 1151 70.12 -6.17 24.76
N VAL A 1152 70.98 -5.46 25.50
CA VAL A 1152 72.44 -5.55 25.45
C VAL A 1152 72.85 -7.02 25.38
N GLU A 1153 73.46 -7.38 24.24
CA GLU A 1153 73.93 -8.72 23.90
C GLU A 1153 74.47 -9.49 25.12
N GLN A 1154 73.68 -10.47 25.58
CA GLN A 1154 74.10 -11.58 26.42
C GLN A 1154 75.20 -11.27 27.46
N ALA A 1155 74.81 -10.62 28.56
CA ALA A 1155 75.51 -10.81 29.83
C ALA A 1155 75.30 -12.26 30.30
N SER A 1156 76.07 -13.21 29.76
CA SER A 1156 75.92 -14.66 29.93
C SER A 1156 76.37 -15.15 31.33
N ASN A 1157 75.66 -14.69 32.36
CA ASN A 1157 75.89 -15.05 33.75
C ASN A 1157 75.35 -16.44 34.08
N ASN A 1158 76.20 -17.45 33.94
CA ASN A 1158 75.98 -18.72 34.60
C ASN A 1158 75.89 -18.52 36.13
N THR A 1159 74.85 -19.09 36.75
CA THR A 1159 74.58 -19.11 38.20
C THR A 1159 74.43 -17.76 38.91
N PHE A 1160 73.22 -17.18 38.90
CA PHE A 1160 72.54 -16.78 40.16
C PHE A 1160 71.02 -16.54 39.95
N ASN A 1161 70.18 -17.39 40.55
CA ASN A 1161 68.73 -17.15 40.63
C ASN A 1161 68.42 -16.20 41.80
N VAL A 1162 68.04 -14.96 41.50
CA VAL A 1162 67.65 -13.96 42.51
C VAL A 1162 66.48 -13.09 42.05
N TYR A 1163 65.24 -13.60 42.18
CA TYR A 1163 64.28 -12.92 43.07
C TYR A 1163 63.08 -13.77 43.55
N PRO A 1164 62.62 -13.62 44.81
CA PRO A 1164 63.25 -12.96 45.96
C PRO A 1164 64.22 -13.89 46.69
N THR A 1165 65.52 -13.58 46.67
CA THR A 1165 66.52 -14.30 47.48
C THR A 1165 66.87 -13.49 48.72
N ILE A 1166 66.78 -14.15 49.88
CA ILE A 1166 67.23 -13.63 51.17
C ILE A 1166 68.73 -13.92 51.29
N VAL A 1167 69.52 -12.90 51.59
CA VAL A 1167 70.98 -12.98 51.76
C VAL A 1167 71.35 -12.76 53.22
N ASP A 1168 71.88 -13.79 53.87
CA ASP A 1168 72.29 -13.74 55.27
C ASP A 1168 73.55 -12.85 55.44
N ASN A 1169 73.64 -12.21 56.61
CA ASN A 1169 74.72 -11.31 56.99
C ASN A 1169 76.10 -12.00 56.94
N GLY A 1170 76.91 -11.64 55.94
CA GLY A 1170 78.19 -12.30 55.59
C GLY A 1170 78.30 -12.73 54.12
N THR A 1171 77.18 -12.74 53.39
CA THR A 1171 77.13 -12.94 51.94
C THR A 1171 77.88 -11.83 51.17
N VAL A 1172 78.44 -12.15 50.01
CA VAL A 1172 79.02 -11.17 49.06
C VAL A 1172 78.35 -11.35 47.71
N ILE A 1173 77.70 -10.32 47.18
CA ILE A 1173 77.23 -10.29 45.79
C ILE A 1173 78.44 -9.92 44.92
N ASN A 1174 78.76 -10.71 43.91
CA ASN A 1174 79.85 -10.43 42.97
C ASN A 1174 79.27 -10.16 41.59
N ILE A 1175 79.61 -9.02 40.98
CA ILE A 1175 79.19 -8.65 39.62
C ILE A 1175 80.42 -8.70 38.74
N VAL A 1176 80.45 -9.66 37.81
CA VAL A 1176 81.56 -9.84 36.87
C VAL A 1176 81.25 -9.04 35.60
N ASP A 1177 82.02 -7.98 35.36
CA ASP A 1177 81.97 -7.24 34.10
C ASP A 1177 82.97 -7.85 33.11
N THR A 1178 82.45 -8.62 32.16
CA THR A 1178 83.24 -9.31 31.13
C THR A 1178 83.48 -8.47 29.88
N LYS A 1179 82.75 -7.36 29.68
CA LYS A 1179 82.85 -6.47 28.51
C LYS A 1179 83.51 -5.12 28.82
N ALA A 1180 83.79 -4.82 30.09
CA ALA A 1180 84.29 -3.52 30.58
C ALA A 1180 83.33 -2.35 30.28
N SER A 1181 82.03 -2.62 30.38
CA SER A 1181 80.93 -1.70 30.05
C SER A 1181 80.06 -1.30 31.25
N VAL A 1182 80.42 -1.70 32.46
CA VAL A 1182 79.82 -1.19 33.69
C VAL A 1182 80.59 0.06 34.13
N GLU A 1183 79.88 1.18 34.26
CA GLU A 1183 80.40 2.44 34.81
C GLU A 1183 80.04 2.58 36.29
N THR A 1184 78.84 2.17 36.68
CA THR A 1184 78.33 2.31 38.06
C THR A 1184 77.48 1.13 38.50
N VAL A 1185 77.54 0.81 39.80
CA VAL A 1185 76.56 -0.03 40.49
C VAL A 1185 75.99 0.74 41.67
N ASP A 1186 74.70 1.03 41.61
CA ASP A 1186 73.98 1.84 42.59
C ASP A 1186 73.01 0.96 43.39
N ILE A 1187 73.04 1.07 44.72
CA ILE A 1187 72.18 0.33 45.64
C ILE A 1187 71.27 1.32 46.37
N TYR A 1188 69.97 1.12 46.21
CA TYR A 1188 68.89 1.88 46.82
C TYR A 1188 68.20 1.04 47.90
N SER A 1189 67.60 1.72 48.87
CA SER A 1189 66.68 1.12 49.86
C SER A 1189 65.24 1.10 49.30
N VAL A 1190 64.33 0.34 49.93
CA VAL A 1190 62.89 0.31 49.57
C VAL A 1190 62.21 1.68 49.43
N THR A 1191 62.72 2.73 50.08
CA THR A 1191 62.17 4.09 49.97
C THR A 1191 62.75 4.90 48.80
N GLY A 1192 63.40 4.25 47.83
CA GLY A 1192 64.02 4.91 46.67
C GLY A 1192 65.27 5.73 47.00
N ARG A 1193 65.66 5.84 48.27
CA ARG A 1193 66.90 6.51 48.68
C ARG A 1193 68.11 5.66 48.29
N LEU A 1194 69.04 6.27 47.55
CA LEU A 1194 70.39 5.75 47.30
C LEU A 1194 71.14 5.55 48.64
N VAL A 1195 71.72 4.37 48.79
CA VAL A 1195 72.46 3.89 49.98
C VAL A 1195 73.95 3.88 49.69
N GLN A 1196 74.33 3.42 48.50
CA GLN A 1196 75.71 3.39 48.02
C GLN A 1196 75.73 3.46 46.49
N SER A 1197 76.71 4.16 45.93
CA SER A 1197 77.10 4.08 44.51
C SER A 1197 78.54 3.58 44.45
N ILE A 1198 78.85 2.76 43.44
CA ILE A 1198 80.16 2.15 43.22
C ILE A 1198 80.57 2.45 41.78
N GLU A 1199 81.50 3.40 41.58
CA GLU A 1199 82.10 3.67 40.27
C GLU A 1199 83.09 2.55 39.90
N VAL A 1200 82.94 1.99 38.71
CA VAL A 1200 83.63 0.79 38.25
C VAL A 1200 84.79 1.17 37.34
N SER A 1201 85.89 1.61 37.95
CA SER A 1201 87.12 1.93 37.22
C SER A 1201 87.89 0.68 36.81
N SER A 1202 87.59 0.18 35.60
CA SER A 1202 88.34 -0.83 34.84
C SER A 1202 88.65 -2.18 35.55
N GLN A 1203 87.82 -2.58 36.52
CA GLN A 1203 87.91 -3.90 37.16
C GLN A 1203 86.74 -4.81 36.75
N SER A 1204 87.06 -5.98 36.23
CA SER A 1204 86.10 -6.97 35.71
C SER A 1204 85.38 -7.81 36.77
N ASN A 1205 85.50 -7.49 38.06
CA ASN A 1205 84.74 -8.15 39.12
C ASN A 1205 84.55 -7.23 40.35
N ILE A 1206 83.30 -6.93 40.68
CA ILE A 1206 82.88 -5.99 41.71
C ILE A 1206 82.30 -6.78 42.88
N ALA A 1207 83.02 -6.82 44.01
CA ALA A 1207 82.59 -7.52 45.21
C ALA A 1207 81.83 -6.59 46.18
N ILE A 1208 80.56 -6.91 46.45
CA ILE A 1208 79.65 -6.13 47.27
C ILE A 1208 79.32 -6.94 48.55
N PRO A 1209 80.04 -6.71 49.66
CA PRO A 1209 79.84 -7.44 50.91
C PRO A 1209 78.56 -6.94 51.61
N ILE A 1210 77.62 -7.85 51.85
CA ILE A 1210 76.25 -7.50 52.28
C ILE A 1210 76.19 -7.09 53.76
N ASN A 1211 77.19 -7.46 54.56
CA ASN A 1211 77.29 -7.10 55.97
C ASN A 1211 77.50 -5.58 56.24
N GLN A 1212 77.65 -4.76 55.21
CA GLN A 1212 77.68 -3.29 55.32
C GLN A 1212 76.29 -2.63 55.24
N TYR A 1213 75.23 -3.39 54.94
CA TYR A 1213 73.85 -2.93 54.91
C TYR A 1213 73.08 -3.38 56.17
N ALA A 1214 72.01 -2.66 56.50
CA ALA A 1214 71.11 -3.05 57.60
C ALA A 1214 70.12 -4.12 57.13
N SER A 1215 69.51 -4.86 58.06
CA SER A 1215 68.41 -5.78 57.73
C SER A 1215 67.26 -5.02 57.06
N GLY A 1216 66.85 -5.45 55.87
CA GLY A 1216 65.90 -4.72 55.02
C GLY A 1216 65.96 -5.17 53.55
N MET A 1217 65.06 -4.62 52.72
CA MET A 1217 65.04 -4.87 51.28
C MET A 1217 65.71 -3.70 50.53
N TYR A 1218 66.43 -4.05 49.46
CA TYR A 1218 67.25 -3.18 48.66
C TYR A 1218 67.09 -3.47 47.15
N PHE A 1219 67.44 -2.49 46.34
CA PHE A 1219 67.40 -2.52 44.88
C PHE A 1219 68.79 -2.13 44.37
N LEU A 1220 69.46 -3.04 43.66
CA LEU A 1220 70.73 -2.84 42.98
C LEU A 1220 70.48 -2.58 41.51
N THR A 1221 70.94 -1.45 40.98
CA THR A 1221 70.88 -1.12 39.55
C THR A 1221 72.29 -1.07 38.97
N ILE A 1222 72.49 -1.67 37.79
CA ILE A 1222 73.75 -1.55 37.03
C ILE A 1222 73.60 -0.44 35.98
N ASN A 1223 74.57 0.47 35.92
CA ASN A 1223 74.57 1.69 35.11
C ASN A 1223 73.33 2.57 35.28
N LYS A 1224 72.70 2.54 36.47
CA LYS A 1224 71.44 3.24 36.81
C LYS A 1224 70.24 2.92 35.89
N ASN A 1225 70.37 1.93 35.00
CA ASN A 1225 69.30 1.52 34.10
C ASN A 1225 68.26 0.69 34.87
N LYS A 1226 66.98 1.08 34.78
CA LYS A 1226 65.85 0.36 35.39
C LYS A 1226 65.77 -1.11 34.94
N ALA A 1227 66.14 -1.44 33.71
CA ALA A 1227 66.14 -2.81 33.20
C ALA A 1227 67.08 -3.74 33.99
N ASN A 1228 68.21 -3.21 34.50
CA ASN A 1228 69.19 -3.97 35.28
C ASN A 1228 68.96 -3.83 36.80
N THR A 1229 67.70 -3.78 37.25
CA THR A 1229 67.33 -3.62 38.67
C THR A 1229 67.13 -4.98 39.35
N TYR A 1230 68.17 -5.47 40.00
CA TYR A 1230 68.11 -6.66 40.86
C TYR A 1230 67.72 -6.27 42.28
N LYS A 1231 66.71 -6.91 42.85
CA LYS A 1231 66.31 -6.67 44.25
C LYS A 1231 67.12 -7.62 45.16
N PHE A 1232 67.23 -7.35 46.47
CA PHE A 1232 67.75 -8.30 47.48
C PHE A 1232 67.19 -8.01 48.88
N ILE A 1233 67.10 -9.04 49.75
CA ILE A 1233 66.68 -8.89 51.15
C ILE A 1233 67.85 -9.25 52.06
N VAL A 1234 68.37 -8.26 52.78
CA VAL A 1234 69.37 -8.42 53.85
C VAL A 1234 68.68 -8.80 55.14
N LYS A 1235 69.24 -9.78 55.85
CA LYS A 1235 68.67 -10.33 57.08
C LYS A 1235 69.58 -10.12 58.29
#